data_AF-A0A317DVA3-F1
#
_entry.id   AF-A0A317DVA3-F1
#
_cell.length_a   1.000
_cell.length_b   1.000
_cell.length_c   1.000
_cell.angle_alpha   90.00
_cell.angle_beta   90.00
_cell.angle_gamma   90.00
#
_symmetry.space_group_name_H-M   'P 1'
#
loop_
_entity.id
_entity.type
_entity.pdbx_description
1 polymer ?
#
loop_
_entity_poly.entity_id
_entity_poly.type
_entity_poly.pdbx_seq_one_letter_code
_entity_poly.pdbx_strand_id
1 'polypeptide(L)'
;MLQDWAILLMSLLYIGSLFAIAYIGDWRPRRAATSQHLIYALSLAIYCTSWTFYGSVGRAVSAGWDFFLIFVGPILVMLFGHRLLARMVLIARNQNITSIADFIGSRYGKSRAVSAMVAGLAIVGVLPYIALQLKAVSDSFDAVVGAPVSRPGDFYAWRDTALIVAVMMAVFTMLFGIRRAQATEQHRGMMLAVAFESLVKLAAFVAVGLYVTYEVFGGFDGLVDHVQTEPSLEHLARPQVTWNWVTLTVLSGLGFLCLPRQFHVAVIEHGPGNHLGTARWLFPLYLVVINLFVVPIAVAGMAASPAGTNPDMYVLAVPMMHGDDLLSTFVFIGGLSAATSMVIVACLALSIMASNEIAMPFLLRWRRLDRHDSGRVVVVTRRAAVVLVLLLGYLYEKALASQISLVSIGLISFAAVAQFAPSLIFGLFWRNAHRNGAVAGLAIGGAIWLYTLFLPSILGGDILQVAPLVPFLPPIMAGFDPLTQGVIVSLGLNSLALVVVSFFSVPHKRDRDQAEAFVMPQVELDAETVQRAGAGMSVEELKTLSARFIGTEQAEVAFAGIERTGVNVAAFTERLLSGVIGAASARVVIASARQGSRLSGRAMRAVLGEASEAIRQNFALLRTTLDHVSQGIAVFDRDRRMVTWNERFFDMLWLPREQARVGTSTGELGVTGRLRSLGAALTMPAGGMATVRQVERPDGARMELRFDPMPGGGFSIMVSDVTERYIAEVALKQANENLERRVEERTADLTRVIAELHQARTAAEEANLGKTRFLAAASHDLLQPLHAARLFATALADRHPAEPLVAKVDQGLGAVEGLLDALLDISRLDQGVMVPDLQPVALGPLMDGIVSTLAPLAARRGVELVVMPSRLAVRSDPQLLRRVIQNYLSNAIRYSDPGRPRCRVLIGARKRGDMAVVEVWDIGPGIAPEEQEAVFGEFVRLGPKVEEQGGRGLGLGLAIVERICRILDHPIGLRSTVGRGSVFSVAAPLTEAPAPRRPAAEVRPSEAPRHRLSVLAVDDEAAIREAITALLQGWACDVVAVESVEAAKEVLRASNRSPDVILVDYHLGGSSNGLAAITALRQQAGRLLPAALITADREPRLRQEAKRHQVELLPKPVKPAALRAYLDHLRKQLQDMAAAS
;
A
#
# COMPACT_ATOMS: atom_id res chain seq x y z
N MET A 1 -4.83 -48.81 17.97
CA MET A 1 -3.46 -48.58 17.43
C MET A 1 -3.58 -48.38 15.93
N LEU A 2 -3.36 -47.17 15.45
CA LEU A 2 -3.45 -46.81 14.04
C LEU A 2 -2.19 -47.28 13.30
N GLN A 3 -2.32 -47.83 12.09
CA GLN A 3 -1.17 -48.26 11.29
C GLN A 3 -0.31 -47.06 10.85
N ASP A 4 1.02 -47.14 11.01
CA ASP A 4 1.99 -46.05 10.76
C ASP A 4 1.80 -45.34 9.41
N TRP A 5 1.55 -46.11 8.36
CA TRP A 5 1.37 -45.59 7.01
C TRP A 5 0.08 -44.77 6.86
N ALA A 6 -0.96 -45.08 7.63
CA ALA A 6 -2.25 -44.38 7.57
C ALA A 6 -2.14 -42.98 8.19
N ILE A 7 -1.44 -42.83 9.31
CA ILE A 7 -1.21 -41.54 9.98
C ILE A 7 -0.34 -40.63 9.09
N LEU A 8 0.72 -41.18 8.50
CA LEU A 8 1.57 -40.45 7.56
C LEU A 8 0.79 -39.99 6.32
N LEU A 9 -0.03 -40.88 5.74
CA LEU A 9 -0.87 -40.54 4.59
C LEU A 9 -1.89 -39.45 4.94
N MET A 10 -2.57 -39.54 6.08
CA MET A 10 -3.50 -38.51 6.55
C MET A 10 -2.80 -37.17 6.80
N SER A 11 -1.61 -37.18 7.39
CA SER A 11 -0.80 -35.97 7.60
C SER A 11 -0.43 -35.31 6.27
N LEU A 12 -0.01 -36.11 5.29
CA LEU A 12 0.32 -35.64 3.94
C LEU A 12 -0.91 -35.08 3.22
N LEU A 13 -2.06 -35.76 3.30
CA LEU A 13 -3.33 -35.32 2.74
C LEU A 13 -3.80 -34.01 3.39
N TYR A 14 -3.67 -33.90 4.71
CA TYR A 14 -4.01 -32.68 5.43
C TYR A 14 -3.15 -31.50 4.99
N ILE A 15 -1.83 -31.65 4.98
CA ILE A 15 -0.89 -30.62 4.50
C ILE A 15 -1.15 -30.29 3.01
N GLY A 16 -1.45 -31.30 2.19
CA GLY A 16 -1.84 -31.12 0.79
C GLY A 16 -3.15 -30.33 0.62
N SER A 17 -4.13 -30.54 1.51
CA SER A 17 -5.39 -29.78 1.51
C SER A 17 -5.18 -28.31 1.85
N LEU A 18 -4.28 -28.00 2.79
CA LEU A 18 -3.89 -26.63 3.13
C LEU A 18 -3.25 -25.93 1.94
N PHE A 19 -2.40 -26.64 1.20
CA PHE A 19 -1.83 -26.16 -0.05
C PHE A 19 -2.89 -25.86 -1.11
N ALA A 20 -3.86 -26.76 -1.29
CA ALA A 20 -4.97 -26.54 -2.22
C ALA A 20 -5.80 -25.30 -1.83
N ILE A 21 -6.14 -25.14 -0.54
CA ILE A 21 -6.88 -23.99 -0.03
C ILE A 21 -6.13 -22.69 -0.31
N ALA A 22 -4.83 -22.66 -0.05
CA ALA A 22 -4.03 -21.48 -0.31
C ALA A 22 -3.91 -21.16 -1.81
N TYR A 23 -3.65 -22.17 -2.65
CA TYR A 23 -3.59 -22.00 -4.11
C TYR A 23 -4.91 -21.45 -4.67
N ILE A 24 -6.05 -21.98 -4.20
CA ILE A 24 -7.39 -21.49 -4.56
C ILE A 24 -7.59 -20.05 -4.04
N GLY A 25 -7.08 -19.74 -2.86
CA GLY A 25 -7.15 -18.40 -2.26
C GLY A 25 -6.39 -17.33 -3.07
N ASP A 26 -5.29 -17.70 -3.72
CA ASP A 26 -4.53 -16.80 -4.61
C ASP A 26 -5.18 -16.60 -5.99
N TRP A 27 -5.94 -17.59 -6.48
CA TRP A 27 -6.58 -17.54 -7.81
C TRP A 27 -7.94 -16.83 -7.86
N ARG A 28 -8.69 -16.77 -6.76
CA ARG A 28 -10.06 -16.21 -6.77
C ARG A 28 -10.07 -14.66 -6.72
N PRO A 29 -10.97 -14.00 -7.46
CA PRO A 29 -11.19 -12.55 -7.33
C PRO A 29 -11.63 -12.16 -5.91
N ARG A 30 -11.49 -10.88 -5.56
CA ARG A 30 -11.76 -10.32 -4.22
C ARG A 30 -13.13 -10.80 -3.69
N ARG A 31 -13.12 -11.70 -2.68
CA ARG A 31 -14.32 -12.11 -1.94
C ARG A 31 -15.00 -10.90 -1.28
N ALA A 32 -16.31 -10.99 -1.05
CA ALA A 32 -17.12 -10.02 -0.32
C ALA A 32 -16.43 -9.50 0.97
N ALA A 33 -16.61 -8.21 1.27
CA ALA A 33 -15.95 -7.53 2.38
C ALA A 33 -16.13 -8.24 3.74
N THR A 34 -17.29 -8.87 3.96
CA THR A 34 -17.64 -9.61 5.18
C THR A 34 -16.72 -10.82 5.43
N SER A 35 -16.36 -11.57 4.38
CA SER A 35 -15.48 -12.74 4.52
C SER A 35 -14.03 -12.35 4.82
N GLN A 36 -13.58 -11.18 4.35
CA GLN A 36 -12.21 -10.70 4.60
C GLN A 36 -11.98 -10.33 6.08
N HIS A 37 -12.99 -9.76 6.74
CA HIS A 37 -12.95 -9.46 8.17
C HIS A 37 -12.75 -10.72 9.03
N LEU A 38 -13.50 -11.78 8.70
CA LEU A 38 -13.44 -13.05 9.42
C LEU A 38 -12.09 -13.75 9.21
N ILE A 39 -11.61 -13.80 7.97
CA ILE A 39 -10.31 -14.40 7.64
C ILE A 39 -9.21 -13.71 8.42
N TYR A 40 -9.12 -12.37 8.38
CA TYR A 40 -8.09 -11.64 9.12
C TYR A 40 -8.13 -11.92 10.64
N ALA A 41 -9.31 -11.89 11.25
CA ALA A 41 -9.47 -12.18 12.68
C ALA A 41 -9.07 -13.61 13.05
N LEU A 42 -9.43 -14.60 12.22
CA LEU A 42 -9.01 -16.00 12.40
C LEU A 42 -7.53 -16.21 12.10
N SER A 43 -6.93 -15.45 11.18
CA SER A 43 -5.49 -15.54 10.92
C SER A 43 -4.66 -15.06 12.10
N LEU A 44 -5.14 -14.08 12.90
CA LEU A 44 -4.49 -13.68 14.15
C LEU A 44 -4.43 -14.83 15.18
N ALA A 45 -5.33 -15.81 15.08
CA ALA A 45 -5.31 -17.01 15.93
C ALA A 45 -4.12 -17.95 15.66
N ILE A 46 -3.25 -17.64 14.69
CA ILE A 46 -1.90 -18.22 14.59
C ILE A 46 -1.06 -17.98 15.87
N TYR A 47 -1.50 -17.09 16.76
CA TYR A 47 -0.98 -17.00 18.13
C TYR A 47 -1.10 -18.32 18.91
N CYS A 48 -2.17 -19.08 18.68
CA CYS A 48 -2.39 -20.40 19.28
C CYS A 48 -1.61 -21.46 18.49
N THR A 49 -0.47 -21.87 19.04
CA THR A 49 0.43 -22.86 18.41
C THR A 49 0.35 -24.20 19.14
N SER A 50 1.20 -25.18 18.81
CA SER A 50 1.26 -26.45 19.57
C SER A 50 1.57 -26.23 21.05
N TRP A 51 2.14 -25.08 21.41
CA TRP A 51 2.27 -24.65 22.79
C TRP A 51 0.91 -24.45 23.48
N THR A 52 -0.07 -23.84 22.81
CA THR A 52 -1.45 -23.72 23.30
C THR A 52 -2.14 -25.07 23.27
N PHE A 53 -1.91 -25.87 22.23
CA PHE A 53 -2.62 -27.12 22.03
C PHE A 53 -2.17 -28.23 22.99
N TYR A 54 -0.87 -28.37 23.27
CA TYR A 54 -0.31 -29.39 24.15
C TYR A 54 0.18 -28.79 25.48
N GLY A 55 0.98 -27.73 25.40
CA GLY A 55 1.65 -27.13 26.57
C GLY A 55 0.72 -26.42 27.56
N SER A 56 -0.47 -25.92 27.15
CA SER A 56 -1.39 -25.25 28.08
C SER A 56 -1.96 -26.22 29.12
N VAL A 57 -2.23 -27.46 28.71
CA VAL A 57 -2.72 -28.53 29.58
C VAL A 57 -1.62 -28.97 30.54
N GLY A 58 -0.40 -29.20 30.05
CA GLY A 58 0.72 -29.53 30.94
C GLY A 58 1.08 -28.39 31.91
N ARG A 59 0.90 -27.13 31.50
CA ARG A 59 1.04 -25.97 32.39
C ARG A 59 -0.06 -25.90 33.44
N ALA A 60 -1.29 -26.27 33.09
CA ALA A 60 -2.39 -26.37 34.04
C ALA A 60 -2.09 -27.41 35.14
N VAL A 61 -1.53 -28.56 34.75
CA VAL A 61 -1.12 -29.64 35.67
C VAL A 61 0.05 -29.23 36.57
N SER A 62 1.03 -28.51 36.04
CA SER A 62 2.26 -28.18 36.78
C SER A 62 2.21 -26.87 37.57
N ALA A 63 1.41 -25.89 37.13
CA ALA A 63 1.41 -24.53 37.67
C ALA A 63 -0.01 -23.93 37.81
N GLY A 64 -1.06 -24.75 37.74
CA GLY A 64 -2.45 -24.30 37.90
C GLY A 64 -2.85 -23.25 36.87
N TRP A 65 -3.40 -22.13 37.31
CA TRP A 65 -3.98 -21.10 36.42
C TRP A 65 -2.98 -20.26 35.63
N ASP A 66 -1.67 -20.49 35.79
CA ASP A 66 -0.61 -19.79 35.06
C ASP A 66 -0.78 -19.87 33.53
N PHE A 67 -1.32 -20.97 32.99
CA PHE A 67 -1.51 -21.16 31.56
C PHE A 67 -2.37 -20.05 30.92
N PHE A 68 -3.36 -19.56 31.67
CA PHE A 68 -4.36 -18.61 31.20
C PHE A 68 -3.74 -17.25 30.87
N LEU A 69 -2.70 -16.85 31.61
CA LEU A 69 -2.07 -15.52 31.55
C LEU A 69 -1.37 -15.24 30.21
N ILE A 70 -1.02 -16.30 29.47
CA ILE A 70 -0.44 -16.14 28.15
C ILE A 70 -1.50 -15.70 27.12
N PHE A 71 -2.78 -15.88 27.40
CA PHE A 71 -3.87 -15.41 26.55
C PHE A 71 -4.39 -14.03 27.00
N VAL A 72 -4.28 -13.71 28.29
CA VAL A 72 -4.73 -12.42 28.85
C VAL A 72 -3.99 -11.24 28.21
N GLY A 73 -2.67 -11.31 28.04
CA GLY A 73 -1.89 -10.22 27.44
C GLY A 73 -2.37 -9.84 26.03
N PRO A 74 -2.44 -10.79 25.07
CA PRO A 74 -3.02 -10.54 23.73
C PRO A 74 -4.46 -10.01 23.77
N ILE A 75 -5.31 -10.53 24.68
CA ILE A 75 -6.68 -10.04 24.88
C ILE A 75 -6.66 -8.56 25.26
N LEU A 76 -5.83 -8.16 26.23
CA LEU A 76 -5.70 -6.77 26.66
C LEU A 76 -5.18 -5.86 25.54
N VAL A 77 -4.17 -6.32 24.79
CA VAL A 77 -3.66 -5.59 23.62
C VAL A 77 -4.75 -5.40 22.58
N MET A 78 -5.59 -6.40 22.34
CA MET A 78 -6.61 -6.31 21.31
C MET A 78 -7.82 -5.46 21.75
N LEU A 79 -8.24 -5.54 23.01
CA LEU A 79 -9.36 -4.76 23.54
C LEU A 79 -8.98 -3.28 23.75
N PHE A 80 -7.84 -3.03 24.41
CA PHE A 80 -7.43 -1.69 24.84
C PHE A 80 -6.32 -1.09 23.96
N GLY A 81 -5.40 -1.92 23.47
CA GLY A 81 -4.28 -1.52 22.62
C GLY A 81 -4.58 -1.44 21.11
N HIS A 82 -5.82 -1.65 20.65
CA HIS A 82 -6.16 -1.64 19.21
C HIS A 82 -5.74 -0.33 18.49
N ARG A 83 -5.73 0.82 19.19
CA ARG A 83 -5.26 2.09 18.61
C ARG A 83 -3.76 2.07 18.30
N LEU A 84 -2.96 1.40 19.13
CA LEU A 84 -1.53 1.20 18.89
C LEU A 84 -1.34 0.36 17.63
N LEU A 85 -2.07 -0.75 17.53
CA LEU A 85 -1.99 -1.65 16.38
C LEU A 85 -2.46 -0.97 15.08
N ALA A 86 -3.54 -0.18 15.14
CA ALA A 86 -4.01 0.64 14.02
C ALA A 86 -2.94 1.63 13.53
N ARG A 87 -2.22 2.28 14.47
CA ARG A 87 -1.09 3.16 14.12
C ARG A 87 0.05 2.40 13.47
N MET A 88 0.40 1.22 13.99
CA MET A 88 1.45 0.38 13.40
C MET A 88 1.09 -0.02 11.96
N VAL A 89 -0.14 -0.45 11.71
CA VAL A 89 -0.66 -0.77 10.36
C VAL A 89 -0.57 0.43 9.42
N LEU A 90 -0.99 1.61 9.90
CA LEU A 90 -0.96 2.84 9.10
C LEU A 90 0.48 3.24 8.73
N ILE A 91 1.39 3.22 9.70
CA ILE A 91 2.81 3.54 9.48
C ILE A 91 3.45 2.53 8.53
N ALA A 92 3.20 1.23 8.75
CA ALA A 92 3.77 0.18 7.93
C ALA A 92 3.39 0.34 6.45
N ARG A 93 2.13 0.71 6.18
CA ARG A 93 1.68 1.05 4.82
C ARG A 93 2.31 2.32 4.28
N ASN A 94 2.24 3.42 5.03
CA ASN A 94 2.74 4.72 4.58
C ASN A 94 4.24 4.72 4.32
N GLN A 95 5.00 3.86 5.00
CA GLN A 95 6.47 3.75 4.89
C GLN A 95 6.94 2.52 4.10
N ASN A 96 6.03 1.72 3.53
CA ASN A 96 6.35 0.46 2.82
C ASN A 96 7.21 -0.52 3.63
N ILE A 97 6.86 -0.71 4.89
CA ILE A 97 7.61 -1.58 5.80
C ILE A 97 7.37 -3.06 5.47
N THR A 98 8.46 -3.83 5.45
CA THR A 98 8.45 -5.26 5.08
C THR A 98 8.67 -6.22 6.24
N SER A 99 9.12 -5.74 7.40
CA SER A 99 9.42 -6.55 8.59
C SER A 99 9.35 -5.71 9.87
N ILE A 100 9.34 -6.34 11.05
CA ILE A 100 9.45 -5.59 12.32
C ILE A 100 10.84 -4.93 12.50
N ALA A 101 11.90 -5.55 11.98
CA ALA A 101 13.25 -4.98 11.99
C ALA A 101 13.34 -3.73 11.11
N ASP A 102 12.67 -3.77 9.96
CA ASP A 102 12.51 -2.62 9.09
C ASP A 102 11.62 -1.56 9.74
N PHE A 103 10.54 -1.94 10.43
CA PHE A 103 9.68 -1.00 11.16
C PHE A 103 10.47 -0.17 12.20
N ILE A 104 11.21 -0.87 13.06
CA ILE A 104 12.01 -0.23 14.11
C ILE A 104 13.18 0.55 13.50
N GLY A 105 13.95 -0.04 12.57
CA GLY A 105 15.07 0.69 11.98
C GLY A 105 14.64 1.88 11.14
N SER A 106 13.50 1.79 10.45
CA SER A 106 12.88 2.92 9.75
C SER A 106 12.56 4.03 10.73
N ARG A 107 11.94 3.77 11.90
CA ARG A 107 11.72 4.80 12.94
C ARG A 107 12.98 5.58 13.31
N TYR A 108 14.13 4.90 13.40
CA TYR A 108 15.41 5.48 13.81
C TYR A 108 16.29 5.88 12.61
N GLY A 109 15.69 6.60 11.64
CA GLY A 109 16.41 7.18 10.51
C GLY A 109 16.87 6.17 9.45
N LYS A 110 16.12 5.06 9.28
CA LYS A 110 16.52 3.90 8.45
C LYS A 110 17.89 3.35 8.83
N SER A 111 18.15 3.29 10.13
CA SER A 111 19.42 2.81 10.68
C SER A 111 19.57 1.31 10.44
N ARG A 112 20.54 0.95 9.60
CA ARG A 112 20.89 -0.46 9.31
C ARG A 112 21.34 -1.20 10.55
N ALA A 113 22.04 -0.54 11.48
CA ALA A 113 22.50 -1.15 12.72
C ALA A 113 21.33 -1.60 13.59
N VAL A 114 20.30 -0.75 13.74
CA VAL A 114 19.09 -1.07 14.52
C VAL A 114 18.33 -2.23 13.86
N SER A 115 18.08 -2.17 12.55
CA SER A 115 17.41 -3.25 11.82
C SER A 115 18.17 -4.58 11.92
N ALA A 116 19.49 -4.57 11.73
CA ALA A 116 20.31 -5.78 11.82
C ALA A 116 20.33 -6.37 13.24
N MET A 117 20.38 -5.54 14.29
CA MET A 117 20.29 -6.03 15.68
C MET A 117 18.94 -6.65 16.00
N VAL A 118 17.83 -6.01 15.59
CA VAL A 118 16.49 -6.59 15.77
C VAL A 118 16.38 -7.90 15.00
N ALA A 119 16.88 -7.96 13.77
CA ALA A 119 16.87 -9.18 12.96
C ALA A 119 17.69 -10.31 13.60
N GLY A 120 18.92 -10.03 14.04
CA GLY A 120 19.79 -11.01 14.70
C GLY A 120 19.20 -11.51 16.02
N LEU A 121 18.73 -10.61 16.87
CA LEU A 121 18.10 -10.98 18.15
C LEU A 121 16.78 -11.74 17.92
N ALA A 122 16.03 -11.44 16.87
CA ALA A 122 14.82 -12.19 16.53
C ALA A 122 15.12 -13.62 16.07
N ILE A 123 16.17 -13.83 15.26
CA ILE A 123 16.59 -15.16 14.79
C ILE A 123 16.99 -16.04 15.99
N VAL A 124 17.83 -15.51 16.90
CA VAL A 124 18.26 -16.26 18.10
C VAL A 124 17.10 -16.42 19.08
N GLY A 125 16.32 -15.35 19.30
CA GLY A 125 15.23 -15.33 20.26
C GLY A 125 14.05 -16.22 19.90
N VAL A 126 13.74 -16.41 18.61
CA VAL A 126 12.65 -17.29 18.15
C VAL A 126 13.08 -18.76 18.08
N LEU A 127 14.39 -19.05 18.19
CA LEU A 127 14.93 -20.41 18.05
C LEU A 127 14.36 -21.43 19.04
N PRO A 128 14.32 -21.14 20.37
CA PRO A 128 13.70 -22.06 21.34
C PRO A 128 12.24 -22.35 20.99
N TYR A 129 11.52 -21.33 20.52
CA TYR A 129 10.12 -21.44 20.17
C TYR A 129 9.87 -22.26 18.88
N ILE A 130 10.81 -22.31 17.93
CA ILE A 130 10.79 -23.23 16.77
C ILE A 130 11.12 -24.66 17.20
N ALA A 131 12.17 -24.84 18.01
CA ALA A 131 12.55 -26.13 18.57
C ALA A 131 11.38 -26.79 19.32
N LEU A 132 10.65 -25.98 20.09
CA LEU A 132 9.43 -26.37 20.77
C LEU A 132 8.37 -26.95 19.83
N GLN A 133 8.16 -26.36 18.65
CA GLN A 133 7.17 -26.89 17.70
C GLN A 133 7.64 -28.21 17.07
N LEU A 134 8.93 -28.31 16.72
CA LEU A 134 9.49 -29.54 16.17
C LEU A 134 9.35 -30.69 17.17
N LYS A 135 9.67 -30.43 18.44
CA LYS A 135 9.49 -31.37 19.54
C LYS A 135 8.02 -31.77 19.71
N ALA A 136 7.10 -30.81 19.77
CA ALA A 136 5.68 -31.11 19.93
C ALA A 136 5.11 -32.00 18.82
N VAL A 137 5.53 -31.78 17.56
CA VAL A 137 5.12 -32.64 16.44
C VAL A 137 5.74 -34.03 16.57
N SER A 138 7.04 -34.11 16.88
CA SER A 138 7.75 -35.37 17.08
C SER A 138 7.12 -36.19 18.21
N ASP A 139 6.93 -35.59 19.38
CA ASP A 139 6.34 -36.23 20.56
C ASP A 139 4.90 -36.70 20.26
N SER A 140 4.11 -35.91 19.51
CA SER A 140 2.77 -36.30 19.10
C SER A 140 2.74 -37.46 18.11
N PHE A 141 3.72 -37.56 17.23
CA PHE A 141 3.83 -38.66 16.28
C PHE A 141 4.25 -39.94 17.00
N ASP A 142 5.26 -39.86 17.85
CA ASP A 142 5.76 -41.00 18.63
C ASP A 142 4.68 -41.53 19.60
N ALA A 143 3.84 -40.65 20.16
CA ALA A 143 2.71 -41.02 21.02
C ALA A 143 1.64 -41.86 20.28
N VAL A 144 1.32 -41.54 19.02
CA VAL A 144 0.29 -42.29 18.26
C VAL A 144 0.84 -43.62 17.73
N VAL A 145 2.11 -43.65 17.32
CA VAL A 145 2.77 -44.84 16.75
C VAL A 145 3.14 -45.88 17.82
N GLY A 146 3.33 -45.47 19.08
CA GLY A 146 3.49 -46.39 20.21
C GLY A 146 4.88 -47.02 20.36
N ALA A 147 5.88 -46.55 19.61
CA ALA A 147 7.29 -46.92 19.79
C ALA A 147 8.18 -45.67 19.65
N PRO A 148 9.12 -45.41 20.58
CA PRO A 148 10.14 -44.40 20.34
C PRO A 148 10.99 -44.86 19.16
N VAL A 149 10.92 -44.15 18.03
CA VAL A 149 11.67 -44.47 16.81
C VAL A 149 13.19 -44.37 17.06
N SER A 150 13.60 -43.69 18.14
CA SER A 150 14.98 -43.54 18.58
C SER A 150 15.20 -44.13 19.97
N ARG A 151 15.99 -45.21 20.08
CA ARG A 151 16.61 -45.62 21.35
C ARG A 151 17.84 -44.73 21.59
N PRO A 152 18.18 -44.37 22.85
CA PRO A 152 19.40 -43.60 23.13
C PRO A 152 20.62 -44.39 22.66
N GLY A 153 21.33 -43.92 21.62
CA GLY A 153 22.54 -44.53 21.10
C GLY A 153 22.59 -44.82 19.59
N ASP A 154 21.44 -44.88 18.90
CA ASP A 154 21.38 -45.14 17.46
C ASP A 154 21.35 -43.83 16.63
N PHE A 155 22.51 -43.36 16.15
CA PHE A 155 22.66 -42.16 15.30
C PHE A 155 22.30 -42.40 13.82
N TYR A 156 21.13 -42.97 13.54
CA TYR A 156 20.63 -43.04 12.17
C TYR A 156 19.71 -41.85 11.89
N ALA A 157 20.22 -40.84 11.18
CA ALA A 157 19.48 -39.62 10.82
C ALA A 157 18.11 -39.89 10.14
N TRP A 158 17.95 -41.03 9.47
CA TRP A 158 16.71 -41.45 8.79
C TRP A 158 15.62 -41.96 9.73
N ARG A 159 15.92 -42.18 11.02
CA ARG A 159 14.98 -42.58 12.08
C ARG A 159 14.59 -41.43 13.01
N ASP A 160 15.16 -40.25 12.83
CA ASP A 160 14.87 -39.10 13.68
C ASP A 160 13.62 -38.36 13.21
N THR A 161 12.50 -38.59 13.88
CA THR A 161 11.19 -37.98 13.58
C THR A 161 11.29 -36.45 13.54
N ALA A 162 12.05 -35.82 14.45
CA ALA A 162 12.20 -34.36 14.50
C ALA A 162 12.94 -33.81 13.27
N LEU A 163 13.95 -34.54 12.77
CA LEU A 163 14.67 -34.16 11.54
C LEU A 163 13.77 -34.26 10.31
N ILE A 164 12.99 -35.35 10.19
CA ILE A 164 12.05 -35.55 9.09
C ILE A 164 11.01 -34.43 9.06
N VAL A 165 10.43 -34.09 10.22
CA VAL A 165 9.49 -32.96 10.36
C VAL A 165 10.17 -31.66 9.93
N ALA A 166 11.37 -31.36 10.43
CA ALA A 166 12.09 -30.14 10.05
C ALA A 166 12.34 -30.03 8.53
N VAL A 167 12.73 -31.12 7.87
CA VAL A 167 12.92 -31.17 6.42
C VAL A 167 11.60 -30.97 5.68
N MET A 168 10.53 -31.66 6.09
CA MET A 168 9.19 -31.47 5.49
C MET A 168 8.72 -30.01 5.61
N MET A 169 8.90 -29.39 6.78
CA MET A 169 8.55 -27.99 7.00
C MET A 169 9.41 -27.04 6.19
N ALA A 170 10.70 -27.34 6.00
CA ALA A 170 11.60 -26.55 5.16
C ALA A 170 11.14 -26.58 3.70
N VAL A 171 10.90 -27.78 3.15
CA VAL A 171 10.40 -27.98 1.79
C VAL A 171 9.08 -27.25 1.61
N PHE A 172 8.14 -27.42 2.54
CA PHE A 172 6.85 -26.76 2.47
C PHE A 172 6.97 -25.23 2.50
N THR A 173 7.76 -24.68 3.43
CA THR A 173 7.98 -23.23 3.54
C THR A 173 8.62 -22.65 2.27
N MET A 174 9.59 -23.36 1.68
CA MET A 174 10.23 -22.93 0.43
C MET A 174 9.27 -23.01 -0.78
N LEU A 175 8.46 -24.06 -0.84
CA LEU A 175 7.45 -24.25 -1.88
C LEU A 175 6.32 -23.25 -1.74
N PHE A 176 6.01 -22.73 -0.56
CA PHE A 176 4.82 -21.92 -0.33
C PHE A 176 5.13 -20.43 -0.17
N GLY A 177 6.10 -20.06 0.67
CA GLY A 177 6.38 -18.67 1.04
C GLY A 177 7.44 -17.94 0.22
N ILE A 178 8.23 -18.64 -0.62
CA ILE A 178 9.43 -18.08 -1.27
C ILE A 178 9.48 -18.43 -2.76
N ARG A 179 8.37 -18.18 -3.48
CA ARG A 179 8.28 -18.38 -4.95
C ARG A 179 8.73 -17.16 -5.76
N ARG A 180 8.63 -15.94 -5.23
CA ARG A 180 8.91 -14.69 -5.94
C ARG A 180 9.84 -13.77 -5.15
N ALA A 181 10.61 -12.94 -5.86
CA ALA A 181 11.59 -12.05 -5.25
C ALA A 181 10.97 -10.84 -4.53
N GLN A 182 9.74 -10.45 -4.90
CA GLN A 182 9.05 -9.30 -4.32
C GLN A 182 8.54 -9.63 -2.91
N ALA A 183 8.97 -8.86 -1.92
CA ALA A 183 8.56 -9.01 -0.51
C ALA A 183 7.21 -8.35 -0.19
N THR A 184 6.64 -7.63 -1.16
CA THR A 184 5.50 -6.72 -1.00
C THR A 184 4.19 -7.25 -1.60
N GLU A 185 4.17 -8.46 -2.16
CA GLU A 185 2.91 -9.10 -2.55
C GLU A 185 2.22 -9.65 -1.29
N GLN A 186 1.00 -9.18 -1.00
CA GLN A 186 0.18 -9.72 0.10
C GLN A 186 -0.23 -11.16 -0.21
N HIS A 187 0.06 -12.10 0.69
CA HIS A 187 -0.20 -13.53 0.49
C HIS A 187 -1.63 -13.88 0.93
N ARG A 188 -2.61 -13.59 0.06
CA ARG A 188 -4.03 -13.85 0.36
C ARG A 188 -4.34 -15.33 0.60
N GLY A 189 -3.73 -16.22 -0.20
CA GLY A 189 -3.84 -17.66 -0.05
C GLY A 189 -3.30 -18.17 1.28
N MET A 190 -2.14 -17.65 1.72
CA MET A 190 -1.55 -17.97 3.02
C MET A 190 -2.49 -17.60 4.17
N MET A 191 -3.04 -16.40 4.15
CA MET A 191 -3.95 -15.94 5.21
C MET A 191 -5.21 -16.81 5.30
N LEU A 192 -5.76 -17.25 4.17
CA LEU A 192 -6.89 -18.17 4.13
C LEU A 192 -6.56 -19.55 4.71
N ALA A 193 -5.40 -20.11 4.38
CA ALA A 193 -4.96 -21.39 4.94
C ALA A 193 -4.77 -21.32 6.46
N VAL A 194 -4.13 -20.26 6.96
CA VAL A 194 -3.92 -20.02 8.40
C VAL A 194 -5.26 -19.87 9.14
N ALA A 195 -6.24 -19.18 8.53
CA ALA A 195 -7.57 -19.03 9.10
C ALA A 195 -8.32 -20.37 9.17
N PHE A 196 -8.23 -21.18 8.12
CA PHE A 196 -8.82 -22.53 8.09
C PHE A 196 -8.17 -23.44 9.14
N GLU A 197 -6.84 -23.44 9.25
CA GLU A 197 -6.13 -24.18 10.29
C GLU A 197 -6.57 -23.79 11.69
N SER A 198 -6.77 -22.50 11.95
CA SER A 198 -7.22 -22.02 13.26
C SER A 198 -8.61 -22.57 13.61
N LEU A 199 -9.49 -22.73 12.63
CA LEU A 199 -10.78 -23.39 12.83
C LEU A 199 -10.62 -24.88 13.17
N VAL A 200 -9.70 -25.58 12.48
CA VAL A 200 -9.42 -27.00 12.76
C VAL A 200 -8.89 -27.19 14.18
N LYS A 201 -7.97 -26.32 14.64
CA LYS A 201 -7.44 -26.33 16.02
C LYS A 201 -8.55 -26.16 17.04
N LEU A 202 -9.39 -25.15 16.85
CA LEU A 202 -10.50 -24.87 17.75
C LEU A 202 -11.49 -26.05 17.81
N ALA A 203 -11.86 -26.59 16.65
CA ALA A 203 -12.79 -27.72 16.57
C ALA A 203 -12.22 -28.98 17.24
N ALA A 204 -10.96 -29.32 17.01
CA ALA A 204 -10.31 -30.47 17.63
C ALA A 204 -10.22 -30.32 19.16
N PHE A 205 -9.82 -29.14 19.65
CA PHE A 205 -9.68 -28.90 21.08
C PHE A 205 -11.04 -28.90 21.80
N VAL A 206 -12.06 -28.27 21.22
CA VAL A 206 -13.42 -28.27 21.76
C VAL A 206 -14.03 -29.67 21.75
N ALA A 207 -13.77 -30.48 20.70
CA ALA A 207 -14.26 -31.86 20.64
C ALA A 207 -13.74 -32.71 21.81
N VAL A 208 -12.43 -32.64 22.11
CA VAL A 208 -11.86 -33.32 23.28
C VAL A 208 -12.42 -32.78 24.59
N GLY A 209 -12.55 -31.46 24.69
CA GLY A 209 -13.10 -30.82 25.88
C GLY A 209 -14.52 -31.30 26.20
N LEU A 210 -15.38 -31.34 25.19
CA LEU A 210 -16.75 -31.85 25.32
C LEU A 210 -16.77 -33.35 25.64
N TYR A 211 -15.93 -34.14 24.96
CA TYR A 211 -15.80 -35.57 25.24
C TYR A 211 -15.40 -35.83 26.69
N VAL A 212 -14.35 -35.16 27.18
CA VAL A 212 -13.90 -35.28 28.57
C VAL A 212 -14.99 -34.84 29.56
N THR A 213 -15.63 -33.71 29.31
CA THR A 213 -16.61 -33.16 30.26
C THR A 213 -17.85 -34.03 30.38
N TYR A 214 -18.38 -34.55 29.25
CA TYR A 214 -19.66 -35.25 29.24
C TYR A 214 -19.53 -36.78 29.24
N GLU A 215 -18.57 -37.36 28.52
CA GLU A 215 -18.41 -38.82 28.43
C GLU A 215 -17.56 -39.37 29.60
N VAL A 216 -16.49 -38.67 30.00
CA VAL A 216 -15.60 -39.15 31.08
C VAL A 216 -16.14 -38.81 32.46
N PHE A 217 -16.62 -37.57 32.67
CA PHE A 217 -17.09 -37.09 33.99
C PHE A 217 -18.63 -37.04 34.14
N GLY A 218 -19.41 -37.36 33.11
CA GLY A 218 -20.87 -37.35 33.19
C GLY A 218 -21.50 -35.95 33.29
N GLY A 219 -20.74 -34.89 32.99
CA GLY A 219 -21.17 -33.50 33.04
C GLY A 219 -20.26 -32.59 33.86
N PHE A 220 -20.58 -31.29 33.88
CA PHE A 220 -19.81 -30.29 34.64
C PHE A 220 -19.85 -30.53 36.15
N ASP A 221 -20.98 -31.00 36.68
CA ASP A 221 -21.13 -31.27 38.11
C ASP A 221 -20.18 -32.38 38.56
N GLY A 222 -20.09 -33.48 37.79
CA GLY A 222 -19.15 -34.58 38.08
C GLY A 222 -17.68 -34.17 37.99
N LEU A 223 -17.33 -33.27 37.07
CA LEU A 223 -15.97 -32.72 36.98
C LEU A 223 -15.64 -31.86 38.22
N VAL A 224 -16.55 -30.97 38.62
CA VAL A 224 -16.34 -30.07 39.77
C VAL A 224 -16.22 -30.87 41.07
N ASP A 225 -17.08 -31.86 41.25
CA ASP A 225 -17.03 -32.76 42.41
C ASP A 225 -15.67 -33.47 42.48
N HIS A 226 -15.19 -34.02 41.35
CA HIS A 226 -13.89 -34.68 41.31
C HIS A 226 -12.72 -33.76 41.69
N VAL A 227 -12.73 -32.51 41.19
CA VAL A 227 -11.71 -31.49 41.52
C VAL A 227 -11.73 -31.12 43.01
N GLN A 228 -12.90 -31.08 43.64
CA GLN A 228 -13.02 -30.76 45.06
C GLN A 228 -12.64 -31.93 45.97
N THR A 229 -12.84 -33.17 45.50
CA THR A 229 -12.54 -34.37 46.29
C THR A 229 -11.06 -34.76 46.25
N GLU A 230 -10.34 -34.44 45.16
CA GLU A 230 -8.95 -34.90 45.01
C GLU A 230 -7.90 -33.89 45.50
N PRO A 231 -7.09 -34.22 46.53
CA PRO A 231 -6.10 -33.31 47.09
C PRO A 231 -5.02 -32.86 46.09
N SER A 232 -4.68 -33.71 45.11
CA SER A 232 -3.71 -33.39 44.06
C SER A 232 -4.16 -32.24 43.16
N LEU A 233 -5.47 -31.96 43.12
CA LEU A 233 -6.10 -30.92 42.30
C LEU A 233 -6.35 -29.61 43.05
N GLU A 234 -5.95 -29.49 44.32
CA GLU A 234 -6.23 -28.31 45.16
C GLU A 234 -5.72 -27.00 44.54
N HIS A 235 -4.56 -27.05 43.86
CA HIS A 235 -3.96 -25.90 43.18
C HIS A 235 -4.79 -25.38 41.99
N LEU A 236 -5.66 -26.22 41.40
CA LEU A 236 -6.64 -25.82 40.39
C LEU A 236 -7.92 -25.24 41.02
N ALA A 237 -8.29 -25.71 42.22
CA ALA A 237 -9.44 -25.20 42.96
C ALA A 237 -9.18 -23.81 43.59
N ARG A 238 -7.93 -23.53 44.00
CA ARG A 238 -7.54 -22.29 44.70
C ARG A 238 -6.35 -21.60 44.02
N PRO A 239 -6.56 -20.72 43.02
CA PRO A 239 -5.48 -20.01 42.36
C PRO A 239 -4.73 -19.07 43.31
N GLN A 240 -3.39 -19.15 43.31
CA GLN A 240 -2.53 -18.22 44.05
C GLN A 240 -2.00 -17.12 43.12
N VAL A 241 -2.35 -15.87 43.41
CA VAL A 241 -1.85 -14.72 42.64
C VAL A 241 -0.43 -14.37 43.08
N THR A 242 0.53 -14.49 42.18
CA THR A 242 1.95 -14.19 42.41
C THR A 242 2.44 -13.06 41.49
N TRP A 243 3.62 -12.50 41.75
CA TRP A 243 4.23 -11.49 40.86
C TRP A 243 4.51 -12.01 39.45
N ASN A 244 4.73 -13.31 39.30
CA ASN A 244 4.84 -13.99 38.01
C ASN A 244 3.60 -13.74 37.12
N TRP A 245 2.42 -13.54 37.71
CA TRP A 245 1.19 -13.31 36.94
C TRP A 245 1.26 -12.03 36.10
N VAL A 246 1.83 -10.97 36.68
CA VAL A 246 2.05 -9.70 36.00
C VAL A 246 3.09 -9.87 34.90
N THR A 247 4.21 -10.52 35.21
CA THR A 247 5.28 -10.81 34.25
C THR A 247 4.74 -11.56 33.03
N LEU A 248 4.03 -12.67 33.23
CA LEU A 248 3.47 -13.49 32.15
C LEU A 248 2.46 -12.72 31.29
N THR A 249 1.59 -11.93 31.92
CA THR A 249 0.59 -11.13 31.20
C THR A 249 1.23 -10.03 30.34
N VAL A 250 2.22 -9.31 30.88
CA VAL A 250 2.97 -8.30 30.13
C VAL A 250 3.76 -8.95 29.01
N LEU A 251 4.45 -10.04 29.33
CA LEU A 251 5.30 -10.77 28.40
C LEU A 251 4.51 -11.33 27.22
N SER A 252 3.32 -11.88 27.45
CA SER A 252 2.46 -12.42 26.40
C SER A 252 1.88 -11.32 25.50
N GLY A 253 1.49 -10.18 26.07
CA GLY A 253 1.06 -9.00 25.32
C GLY A 253 2.18 -8.40 24.46
N LEU A 254 3.39 -8.28 25.01
CA LEU A 254 4.56 -7.84 24.25
C LEU A 254 4.96 -8.85 23.18
N GLY A 255 4.88 -10.15 23.48
CA GLY A 255 5.09 -11.23 22.53
C GLY A 255 4.12 -11.13 21.34
N PHE A 256 2.84 -10.90 21.61
CA PHE A 256 1.83 -10.70 20.55
C PHE A 256 2.16 -9.52 19.63
N LEU A 257 2.66 -8.41 20.17
CA LEU A 257 3.05 -7.23 19.38
C LEU A 257 4.39 -7.41 18.63
N CYS A 258 5.37 -8.05 19.27
CA CYS A 258 6.77 -8.00 18.83
C CYS A 258 7.26 -9.28 18.12
N LEU A 259 6.53 -10.40 18.23
CA LEU A 259 6.90 -11.62 17.52
C LEU A 259 6.88 -11.36 16.01
N PRO A 260 7.97 -11.66 15.27
CA PRO A 260 8.04 -11.40 13.83
C PRO A 260 6.87 -11.99 13.04
N ARG A 261 6.46 -13.22 13.37
CA ARG A 261 5.30 -13.88 12.75
C ARG A 261 3.99 -13.13 13.02
N GLN A 262 3.76 -12.69 14.26
CA GLN A 262 2.54 -12.00 14.65
C GLN A 262 2.49 -10.60 14.05
N PHE A 263 3.62 -9.89 14.07
CA PHE A 263 3.74 -8.60 13.40
C PHE A 263 3.47 -8.73 11.89
N HIS A 264 4.00 -9.76 11.25
CA HIS A 264 3.77 -10.01 9.82
C HIS A 264 2.28 -10.21 9.51
N VAL A 265 1.59 -11.07 10.26
CA VAL A 265 0.15 -11.34 10.07
C VAL A 265 -0.72 -10.14 10.47
N ALA A 266 -0.44 -9.50 11.60
CA ALA A 266 -1.27 -8.42 12.14
C ALA A 266 -1.08 -7.08 11.42
N VAL A 267 0.15 -6.78 10.98
CA VAL A 267 0.53 -5.45 10.45
C VAL A 267 0.78 -5.47 8.95
N ILE A 268 1.58 -6.41 8.46
CA ILE A 268 2.05 -6.44 7.07
C ILE A 268 0.98 -7.00 6.12
N GLU A 269 0.37 -8.13 6.50
CA GLU A 269 -0.68 -8.81 5.71
C GLU A 269 -2.09 -8.19 5.90
N HIS A 270 -2.18 -7.01 6.53
CA HIS A 270 -3.46 -6.31 6.71
C HIS A 270 -4.00 -5.82 5.36
N GLY A 271 -5.23 -6.24 5.00
CA GLY A 271 -5.92 -5.89 3.75
C GLY A 271 -6.55 -4.48 3.75
N PRO A 272 -6.81 -3.84 2.59
CA PRO A 272 -7.40 -2.51 2.53
C PRO A 272 -8.85 -2.51 3.02
N GLY A 273 -9.04 -2.14 4.29
CA GLY A 273 -10.33 -2.06 4.98
C GLY A 273 -10.14 -1.90 6.49
N ASN A 274 -11.20 -1.50 7.22
CA ASN A 274 -11.18 -1.39 8.68
C ASN A 274 -11.37 -2.77 9.37
N HIS A 275 -10.54 -3.76 9.02
CA HIS A 275 -10.70 -5.12 9.53
C HIS A 275 -10.32 -5.29 11.01
N LEU A 276 -9.61 -4.31 11.57
CA LEU A 276 -9.17 -4.32 12.96
C LEU A 276 -10.35 -4.17 13.95
N GLY A 277 -11.42 -3.48 13.54
CA GLY A 277 -12.63 -3.29 14.36
C GLY A 277 -13.34 -4.60 14.68
N THR A 278 -13.45 -5.52 13.73
CA THR A 278 -14.06 -6.85 13.95
C THR A 278 -13.11 -7.78 14.71
N ALA A 279 -11.83 -7.77 14.34
CA ALA A 279 -10.80 -8.57 15.01
C ALA A 279 -10.69 -8.21 16.50
N ARG A 280 -10.99 -6.97 16.89
CA ARG A 280 -11.03 -6.51 18.29
C ARG A 280 -11.81 -7.43 19.22
N TRP A 281 -12.91 -8.00 18.73
CA TRP A 281 -13.80 -8.84 19.55
C TRP A 281 -13.66 -10.32 19.20
N LEU A 282 -13.53 -10.63 17.91
CA LEU A 282 -13.50 -12.01 17.45
C LEU A 282 -12.23 -12.76 17.88
N PHE A 283 -11.07 -12.09 17.90
CA PHE A 283 -9.82 -12.72 18.33
C PHE A 283 -9.82 -13.03 19.85
N PRO A 284 -10.18 -12.10 20.75
CA PRO A 284 -10.37 -12.44 22.17
C PRO A 284 -11.41 -13.53 22.40
N LEU A 285 -12.52 -13.53 21.68
CA LEU A 285 -13.53 -14.60 21.77
C LEU A 285 -12.92 -15.96 21.42
N TYR A 286 -12.14 -16.04 20.35
CA TYR A 286 -11.42 -17.28 19.99
C TYR A 286 -10.51 -17.74 21.14
N LEU A 287 -9.73 -16.83 21.74
CA LEU A 287 -8.83 -17.15 22.85
C LEU A 287 -9.57 -17.65 24.09
N VAL A 288 -10.76 -17.12 24.39
CA VAL A 288 -11.59 -17.60 25.49
C VAL A 288 -12.11 -19.01 25.21
N VAL A 289 -12.65 -19.26 24.00
CA VAL A 289 -13.25 -20.55 23.65
C VAL A 289 -12.22 -21.67 23.66
N ILE A 290 -11.01 -21.45 23.11
CA ILE A 290 -9.97 -22.49 23.10
C ILE A 290 -9.44 -22.82 24.51
N ASN A 291 -9.53 -21.88 25.46
CA ASN A 291 -9.08 -22.09 26.84
C ASN A 291 -10.14 -22.70 27.77
N LEU A 292 -11.41 -22.70 27.37
CA LEU A 292 -12.53 -23.16 28.20
C LEU A 292 -12.33 -24.60 28.69
N PHE A 293 -11.73 -25.46 27.86
CA PHE A 293 -11.58 -26.88 28.14
C PHE A 293 -10.17 -27.31 28.59
N VAL A 294 -9.24 -26.38 28.79
CA VAL A 294 -7.88 -26.72 29.23
C VAL A 294 -7.89 -27.41 30.60
N VAL A 295 -8.61 -26.85 31.58
CA VAL A 295 -8.72 -27.42 32.93
C VAL A 295 -9.46 -28.76 32.92
N PRO A 296 -10.64 -28.92 32.30
CA PRO A 296 -11.28 -30.23 32.15
C PRO A 296 -10.34 -31.32 31.60
N ILE A 297 -9.59 -31.01 30.54
CA ILE A 297 -8.67 -31.97 29.93
C ILE A 297 -7.48 -32.29 30.86
N ALA A 298 -6.95 -31.30 31.57
CA ALA A 298 -5.89 -31.51 32.56
C ALA A 298 -6.33 -32.44 33.70
N VAL A 299 -7.56 -32.25 34.20
CA VAL A 299 -8.15 -33.07 35.26
C VAL A 299 -8.36 -34.51 34.77
N ALA A 300 -8.93 -34.72 33.57
CA ALA A 300 -9.03 -36.06 32.98
C ALA A 300 -7.67 -36.72 32.79
N GLY A 301 -6.68 -35.97 32.33
CA GLY A 301 -5.33 -36.48 32.13
C GLY A 301 -4.69 -36.98 33.42
N MET A 302 -4.84 -36.23 34.52
CA MET A 302 -4.35 -36.62 35.85
C MET A 302 -5.11 -37.82 36.42
N ALA A 303 -6.43 -37.91 36.17
CA ALA A 303 -7.25 -39.02 36.65
C ALA A 303 -7.01 -40.33 35.88
N ALA A 304 -6.78 -40.23 34.57
CA ALA A 304 -6.68 -41.41 33.70
C ALA A 304 -5.24 -41.89 33.48
N SER A 305 -4.23 -41.02 33.53
CA SER A 305 -2.87 -41.37 33.06
C SER A 305 -2.03 -42.11 34.10
N PRO A 306 -1.24 -43.13 33.69
CA PRO A 306 -0.25 -43.76 34.55
C PRO A 306 0.78 -42.76 35.09
N ALA A 307 1.34 -43.04 36.28
CA ALA A 307 2.41 -42.24 36.86
C ALA A 307 3.62 -42.16 35.90
N GLY A 308 3.98 -40.94 35.47
CA GLY A 308 5.12 -40.68 34.58
C GLY A 308 4.76 -40.34 33.13
N THR A 309 3.48 -40.35 32.74
CA THR A 309 3.06 -39.82 31.42
C THR A 309 3.30 -38.31 31.34
N ASN A 310 3.88 -37.82 30.24
CA ASN A 310 4.12 -36.40 30.02
C ASN A 310 2.78 -35.62 30.02
N PRO A 311 2.56 -34.67 30.96
CA PRO A 311 1.31 -33.90 31.04
C PRO A 311 0.98 -33.08 29.80
N ASP A 312 2.00 -32.70 29.01
CA ASP A 312 1.80 -31.94 27.77
C ASP A 312 1.01 -32.77 26.73
N MET A 313 1.00 -34.10 26.84
CA MET A 313 0.35 -35.01 25.89
C MET A 313 -1.05 -35.44 26.28
N TYR A 314 -1.61 -34.98 27.40
CA TYR A 314 -2.94 -35.42 27.89
C TYR A 314 -4.08 -35.18 26.91
N VAL A 315 -4.03 -34.10 26.12
CA VAL A 315 -5.03 -33.83 25.07
C VAL A 315 -5.15 -34.98 24.07
N LEU A 316 -4.02 -35.63 23.77
CA LEU A 316 -3.95 -36.76 22.85
C LEU A 316 -4.09 -38.10 23.59
N ALA A 317 -3.49 -38.24 24.77
CA ALA A 317 -3.46 -39.48 25.53
C ALA A 317 -4.84 -39.88 26.07
N VAL A 318 -5.66 -38.92 26.53
CA VAL A 318 -6.96 -39.22 27.14
C VAL A 318 -7.91 -39.95 26.17
N PRO A 319 -8.17 -39.46 24.93
CA PRO A 319 -8.97 -40.19 23.95
C PRO A 319 -8.39 -41.57 23.57
N MET A 320 -7.05 -41.66 23.44
CA MET A 320 -6.37 -42.91 23.09
C MET A 320 -6.57 -43.98 24.16
N MET A 321 -6.53 -43.60 25.43
CA MET A 321 -6.73 -44.51 26.56
C MET A 321 -8.16 -45.04 26.66
N HIS A 322 -9.14 -44.24 26.23
CA HIS A 322 -10.55 -44.64 26.19
C HIS A 322 -10.93 -45.37 24.88
N GLY A 323 -9.96 -45.62 23.98
CA GLY A 323 -10.16 -46.39 22.76
C GLY A 323 -10.83 -45.63 21.61
N ASP A 324 -10.93 -44.30 21.67
CA ASP A 324 -11.52 -43.50 20.59
C ASP A 324 -10.44 -43.11 19.56
N ASP A 325 -10.22 -44.01 18.60
CA ASP A 325 -9.23 -43.83 17.52
C ASP A 325 -9.57 -42.65 16.59
N LEU A 326 -10.86 -42.33 16.39
CA LEU A 326 -11.31 -41.22 15.53
C LEU A 326 -11.02 -39.87 16.17
N LEU A 327 -11.39 -39.70 17.43
CA LEU A 327 -11.10 -38.48 18.17
C LEU A 327 -9.59 -38.29 18.33
N SER A 328 -8.85 -39.35 18.66
CA SER A 328 -7.38 -39.32 18.76
C SER A 328 -6.71 -38.84 17.46
N THR A 329 -7.18 -39.35 16.32
CA THR A 329 -6.69 -38.92 15.00
C THR A 329 -7.00 -37.44 14.73
N PHE A 330 -8.22 -37.00 15.05
CA PHE A 330 -8.63 -35.62 14.83
C PHE A 330 -7.82 -34.63 15.70
N VAL A 331 -7.53 -35.02 16.94
CA VAL A 331 -6.67 -34.28 17.86
C VAL A 331 -5.24 -34.21 17.37
N PHE A 332 -4.69 -35.33 16.90
CA PHE A 332 -3.37 -35.37 16.28
C PHE A 332 -3.27 -34.40 15.09
N ILE A 333 -4.27 -34.38 14.21
CA ILE A 333 -4.36 -33.40 13.10
C ILE A 333 -4.44 -31.97 13.64
N GLY A 334 -5.21 -31.73 14.72
CA GLY A 334 -5.28 -30.43 15.40
C GLY A 334 -3.93 -29.96 15.93
N GLY A 335 -3.15 -30.84 16.56
CA GLY A 335 -1.82 -30.55 17.06
C GLY A 335 -0.77 -30.35 15.96
N LEU A 336 -0.83 -31.15 14.89
CA LEU A 336 -0.01 -30.99 13.69
C LEU A 336 -0.29 -29.62 13.04
N SER A 337 -1.57 -29.28 12.85
CA SER A 337 -2.03 -27.97 12.38
C SER A 337 -1.47 -26.83 13.25
N ALA A 338 -1.47 -27.01 14.57
CA ALA A 338 -0.99 -25.99 15.50
C ALA A 338 0.51 -25.68 15.32
N ALA A 339 1.32 -26.66 14.92
CA ALA A 339 2.75 -26.49 14.64
C ALA A 339 3.00 -25.95 13.23
N THR A 340 2.29 -26.45 12.22
CA THR A 340 2.60 -26.21 10.81
C THR A 340 2.59 -24.74 10.43
N SER A 341 1.45 -24.05 10.53
CA SER A 341 1.37 -22.63 10.16
C SER A 341 2.33 -21.76 10.95
N MET A 342 2.49 -22.06 12.24
CA MET A 342 3.39 -21.30 13.09
C MET A 342 4.80 -21.30 12.48
N VAL A 343 5.35 -22.48 12.15
CA VAL A 343 6.73 -22.61 11.70
C VAL A 343 6.88 -22.01 10.31
N ILE A 344 5.90 -22.24 9.42
CA ILE A 344 5.92 -21.71 8.06
C ILE A 344 5.97 -20.18 8.09
N VAL A 345 5.07 -19.53 8.81
CA VAL A 345 4.98 -18.06 8.87
C VAL A 345 6.16 -17.46 9.65
N ALA A 346 6.64 -18.14 10.69
CA ALA A 346 7.84 -17.71 11.42
C ALA A 346 9.10 -17.77 10.55
N CYS A 347 9.34 -18.87 9.85
CA CYS A 347 10.46 -19.02 8.93
C CYS A 347 10.36 -18.05 7.75
N LEU A 348 9.15 -17.80 7.22
CA LEU A 348 8.92 -16.78 6.19
C LEU A 348 9.35 -15.39 6.69
N ALA A 349 8.80 -14.94 7.81
CA ALA A 349 9.11 -13.63 8.39
C ALA A 349 10.60 -13.48 8.72
N LEU A 350 11.20 -14.50 9.34
CA LEU A 350 12.63 -14.51 9.65
C LEU A 350 13.51 -14.55 8.39
N SER A 351 13.10 -15.25 7.34
CA SER A 351 13.87 -15.30 6.08
C SER A 351 13.89 -13.95 5.37
N ILE A 352 12.77 -13.20 5.41
CA ILE A 352 12.70 -11.83 4.89
C ILE A 352 13.67 -10.94 5.68
N MET A 353 13.66 -11.05 7.01
CA MET A 353 14.54 -10.30 7.92
C MET A 353 16.03 -10.66 7.75
N ALA A 354 16.35 -11.94 7.62
CA ALA A 354 17.71 -12.40 7.40
C ALA A 354 18.22 -11.95 6.03
N SER A 355 17.37 -12.01 5.00
CA SER A 355 17.71 -11.63 3.64
C SER A 355 17.95 -10.12 3.51
N ASN A 356 17.00 -9.29 3.95
CA ASN A 356 17.02 -7.85 3.63
C ASN A 356 17.95 -7.07 4.58
N GLU A 357 18.01 -7.42 5.87
CA GLU A 357 18.70 -6.64 6.91
C GLU A 357 20.11 -7.16 7.20
N ILE A 358 20.40 -8.45 6.97
CA ILE A 358 21.69 -9.07 7.28
C ILE A 358 22.44 -9.49 6.01
N ALA A 359 21.86 -10.36 5.19
CA ALA A 359 22.55 -11.00 4.08
C ALA A 359 22.77 -10.07 2.88
N MET A 360 21.76 -9.33 2.43
CA MET A 360 21.86 -8.47 1.25
C MET A 360 22.91 -7.36 1.41
N PRO A 361 23.01 -6.64 2.55
CA PRO A 361 24.08 -5.66 2.77
C PRO A 361 25.48 -6.27 2.73
N PHE A 362 25.63 -7.53 3.16
CA PHE A 362 26.89 -8.26 3.14
C PHE A 362 27.24 -8.73 1.71
N LEU A 363 26.28 -9.32 0.99
CA LEU A 363 26.44 -9.77 -0.38
C LEU A 363 26.80 -8.63 -1.34
N LEU A 364 26.18 -7.45 -1.18
CA LEU A 364 26.49 -6.25 -1.97
C LEU A 364 27.88 -5.67 -1.67
N ARG A 365 28.47 -5.95 -0.50
CA ARG A 365 29.85 -5.57 -0.17
C ARG A 365 30.88 -6.52 -0.76
N TRP A 366 30.56 -7.82 -0.81
CA TRP A 366 31.48 -8.87 -1.29
C TRP A 366 31.42 -9.15 -2.78
N ARG A 367 30.28 -8.92 -3.43
CA ARG A 367 30.07 -9.25 -4.85
C ARG A 367 29.47 -8.04 -5.56
N ARG A 368 30.13 -7.54 -6.63
CA ARG A 368 29.52 -6.63 -7.60
C ARG A 368 28.45 -7.43 -8.36
N LEU A 369 27.27 -7.54 -7.77
CA LEU A 369 26.13 -8.22 -8.37
C LEU A 369 25.57 -7.39 -9.53
N ASP A 370 25.52 -8.00 -10.71
CA ASP A 370 24.81 -7.43 -11.86
C ASP A 370 23.30 -7.34 -11.57
N ARG A 371 22.68 -6.24 -12.01
CA ARG A 371 21.25 -5.95 -11.81
C ARG A 371 20.31 -7.02 -12.35
N HIS A 372 20.74 -7.80 -13.34
CA HIS A 372 19.92 -8.83 -13.99
C HIS A 372 19.69 -10.08 -13.12
N ASP A 373 20.53 -10.38 -12.12
CA ASP A 373 20.41 -11.61 -11.30
C ASP A 373 19.98 -11.34 -9.84
N SER A 374 19.66 -10.08 -9.53
CA SER A 374 19.33 -9.65 -8.16
C SER A 374 18.08 -10.35 -7.59
N GLY A 375 17.09 -10.65 -8.44
CA GLY A 375 15.87 -11.36 -8.00
C GLY A 375 16.13 -12.81 -7.58
N ARG A 376 16.99 -13.53 -8.32
CA ARG A 376 17.31 -14.94 -8.04
C ARG A 376 18.13 -15.06 -6.76
N VAL A 377 19.08 -14.15 -6.55
CA VAL A 377 19.92 -14.12 -5.35
C VAL A 377 19.08 -13.89 -4.08
N VAL A 378 18.08 -13.00 -4.13
CA VAL A 378 17.16 -12.80 -2.99
C VAL A 378 16.39 -14.09 -2.65
N VAL A 379 15.85 -14.78 -3.66
CA VAL A 379 15.11 -16.03 -3.43
C VAL A 379 16.00 -17.12 -2.85
N VAL A 380 17.21 -17.32 -3.38
CA VAL A 380 18.17 -18.30 -2.87
C VAL A 380 18.58 -17.98 -1.44
N THR A 381 18.84 -16.70 -1.14
CA THR A 381 19.22 -16.25 0.21
C THR A 381 18.10 -16.51 1.22
N ARG A 382 16.84 -16.24 0.86
CA ARG A 382 15.69 -16.57 1.73
C ARG A 382 15.54 -18.07 1.96
N ARG A 383 15.69 -18.90 0.92
CA ARG A 383 15.64 -20.37 1.05
C ARG A 383 16.74 -20.89 1.97
N ALA A 384 17.96 -20.40 1.81
CA ALA A 384 19.07 -20.73 2.70
C ALA A 384 18.80 -20.31 4.15
N ALA A 385 18.21 -19.12 4.36
CA ALA A 385 17.83 -18.67 5.70
C ALA A 385 16.76 -19.57 6.35
N VAL A 386 15.74 -20.03 5.60
CA VAL A 386 14.74 -20.98 6.12
C VAL A 386 15.40 -22.28 6.58
N VAL A 387 16.24 -22.88 5.73
CA VAL A 387 16.94 -24.13 6.04
C VAL A 387 17.82 -23.95 7.27
N LEU A 388 18.58 -22.85 7.34
CA LEU A 388 19.44 -22.55 8.48
C LEU A 388 18.65 -22.39 9.79
N VAL A 389 17.55 -21.64 9.78
CA VAL A 389 16.72 -21.42 10.98
C VAL A 389 16.11 -22.73 11.47
N LEU A 390 15.60 -23.59 10.58
CA LEU A 390 15.04 -24.88 10.96
C LEU A 390 16.11 -25.86 11.45
N LEU A 391 17.28 -25.88 10.81
CA LEU A 391 18.42 -26.69 11.25
C LEU A 391 18.88 -26.27 12.65
N LEU A 392 19.02 -24.97 12.91
CA LEU A 392 19.36 -24.46 14.24
C LEU A 392 18.28 -24.81 15.27
N GLY A 393 17.00 -24.79 14.87
CA GLY A 393 15.89 -25.17 15.75
C GLY A 393 15.93 -26.65 16.13
N TYR A 394 16.23 -27.51 15.16
CA TYR A 394 16.48 -28.94 15.38
C TYR A 394 17.70 -29.19 16.28
N LEU A 395 18.83 -28.50 16.03
CA LEU A 395 20.02 -28.63 16.87
C LEU A 395 19.74 -28.17 18.31
N TYR A 396 18.96 -27.11 18.50
CA TYR A 396 18.53 -26.65 19.82
C TYR A 396 17.65 -27.69 20.52
N GLU A 397 16.71 -28.32 19.80
CA GLU A 397 15.88 -29.41 20.33
C GLU A 397 16.74 -30.58 20.85
N LYS A 398 17.77 -30.99 20.08
CA LYS A 398 18.69 -32.05 20.50
C LYS A 398 19.62 -31.67 21.64
N ALA A 399 20.05 -30.42 21.71
CA ALA A 399 20.90 -29.93 22.80
C ALA A 399 20.17 -29.93 24.16
N LEU A 400 18.83 -29.84 24.16
CA LEU A 400 18.00 -29.75 25.36
C LEU A 400 17.72 -31.11 26.04
N ALA A 401 18.58 -32.10 25.81
CA ALA A 401 18.41 -33.49 26.23
C ALA A 401 18.02 -33.57 27.72
N SER A 402 16.73 -33.85 27.95
CA SER A 402 16.07 -34.21 29.22
C SER A 402 16.01 -33.14 30.33
N GLN A 403 14.87 -32.43 30.45
CA GLN A 403 14.13 -32.08 31.70
C GLN A 403 13.29 -30.78 31.66
N ILE A 404 13.28 -29.99 30.56
CA ILE A 404 12.52 -28.72 30.52
C ILE A 404 11.10 -28.91 29.93
N SER A 405 10.06 -28.48 30.67
CA SER A 405 8.67 -28.39 30.18
C SER A 405 8.57 -27.55 28.90
N LEU A 406 7.69 -27.95 27.96
CA LEU A 406 7.44 -27.24 26.70
C LEU A 406 7.17 -25.73 26.91
N VAL A 407 6.58 -25.37 28.06
CA VAL A 407 6.18 -23.99 28.34
C VAL A 407 7.33 -23.06 28.68
N SER A 408 8.29 -23.52 29.47
CA SER A 408 9.44 -22.70 29.87
C SER A 408 10.28 -22.28 28.66
N ILE A 409 10.40 -23.17 27.66
CA ILE A 409 11.09 -22.90 26.39
C ILE A 409 10.42 -21.73 25.64
N GLY A 410 9.08 -21.70 25.62
CA GLY A 410 8.34 -20.66 24.91
C GLY A 410 8.48 -19.26 25.55
N LEU A 411 8.53 -19.20 26.88
CA LEU A 411 8.63 -17.95 27.64
C LEU A 411 10.00 -17.27 27.45
N ILE A 412 11.08 -18.05 27.30
CA ILE A 412 12.42 -17.52 26.98
C ILE A 412 12.38 -16.74 25.66
N SER A 413 11.67 -17.26 24.65
CA SER A 413 11.50 -16.58 23.37
C SER A 413 10.65 -15.33 23.45
N PHE A 414 9.59 -15.31 24.26
CA PHE A 414 8.82 -14.10 24.49
C PHE A 414 9.66 -13.02 25.18
N ALA A 415 10.54 -13.40 26.12
CA ALA A 415 11.46 -12.47 26.78
C ALA A 415 12.48 -11.86 25.81
N ALA A 416 12.90 -12.63 24.80
CA ALA A 416 13.79 -12.18 23.74
C ALA A 416 13.14 -11.10 22.86
N VAL A 417 11.94 -11.36 22.34
CA VAL A 417 11.24 -10.41 21.47
C VAL A 417 10.65 -9.23 22.24
N ALA A 418 10.37 -9.38 23.53
CA ALA A 418 9.98 -8.26 24.39
C ALA A 418 11.06 -7.17 24.45
N GLN A 419 12.33 -7.50 24.20
CA GLN A 419 13.41 -6.51 24.11
C GLN A 419 13.20 -5.49 22.98
N PHE A 420 12.36 -5.80 21.99
CA PHE A 420 11.99 -4.85 20.95
C PHE A 420 10.98 -3.80 21.43
N ALA A 421 10.20 -4.12 22.47
CA ALA A 421 9.08 -3.31 22.92
C ALA A 421 9.46 -1.88 23.34
N PRO A 422 10.56 -1.62 24.10
CA PRO A 422 10.94 -0.25 24.43
C PRO A 422 11.22 0.59 23.18
N SER A 423 11.98 0.04 22.22
CA SER A 423 12.31 0.75 20.97
C SER A 423 11.08 0.92 20.06
N LEU A 424 10.17 -0.06 20.04
CA LEU A 424 8.92 0.01 19.28
C LEU A 424 7.95 1.04 19.87
N ILE A 425 7.63 0.91 21.16
CA ILE A 425 6.62 1.72 21.85
C ILE A 425 7.12 3.15 22.02
N PHE A 426 8.33 3.36 22.55
CA PHE A 426 8.86 4.73 22.69
C PHE A 426 9.09 5.35 21.32
N GLY A 427 9.46 4.57 20.30
CA GLY A 427 9.50 5.06 18.92
C GLY A 427 8.16 5.64 18.45
N LEU A 428 7.03 5.07 18.82
CA LEU A 428 5.70 5.51 18.38
C LEU A 428 5.18 6.77 19.11
N PHE A 429 5.67 7.08 20.31
CA PHE A 429 5.14 8.18 21.12
C PHE A 429 6.19 9.26 21.46
N TRP A 430 7.47 8.92 21.51
CA TRP A 430 8.54 9.82 21.93
C TRP A 430 9.38 10.30 20.74
N ARG A 431 9.20 11.57 20.36
CA ARG A 431 9.90 12.20 19.23
C ARG A 431 11.43 12.18 19.36
N ASN A 432 11.95 12.36 20.57
CA ASN A 432 13.38 12.50 20.82
C ASN A 432 14.13 11.17 21.02
N ALA A 433 13.44 10.02 20.90
CA ALA A 433 14.11 8.72 20.94
C ALA A 433 15.12 8.60 19.80
N HIS A 434 16.40 8.40 20.14
CA HIS A 434 17.53 8.42 19.19
C HIS A 434 18.02 7.01 18.86
N ARG A 435 18.63 6.84 17.68
CA ARG A 435 19.13 5.54 17.19
C ARG A 435 20.19 4.92 18.10
N ASN A 436 21.08 5.73 18.68
CA ASN A 436 22.13 5.24 19.58
C ASN A 436 21.52 4.73 20.89
N GLY A 437 20.43 5.33 21.35
CA GLY A 437 19.66 4.82 22.48
C GLY A 437 19.03 3.47 22.17
N ALA A 438 18.41 3.33 20.99
CA ALA A 438 17.84 2.04 20.56
C ALA A 438 18.92 0.94 20.46
N VAL A 439 20.09 1.25 19.89
CA VAL A 439 21.23 0.32 19.83
C VAL A 439 21.70 -0.07 21.23
N ALA A 440 21.92 0.91 22.12
CA ALA A 440 22.38 0.64 23.48
C ALA A 440 21.36 -0.20 24.27
N GLY A 441 20.07 0.15 24.19
CA GLY A 441 18.97 -0.57 24.84
C GLY A 441 18.87 -2.02 24.36
N LEU A 442 18.86 -2.24 23.04
CA LEU A 442 18.80 -3.57 22.44
C LEU A 442 20.05 -4.41 22.77
N ALA A 443 21.24 -3.81 22.78
CA ALA A 443 22.47 -4.50 23.13
C ALA A 443 22.47 -4.94 24.60
N ILE A 444 22.16 -4.04 25.52
CA ILE A 444 22.16 -4.31 26.97
C ILE A 444 21.04 -5.30 27.32
N GLY A 445 19.82 -5.05 26.87
CA GLY A 445 18.69 -5.95 27.12
C GLY A 445 18.90 -7.34 26.53
N GLY A 446 19.40 -7.41 25.28
CA GLY A 446 19.73 -8.66 24.61
C GLY A 446 20.85 -9.43 25.31
N ALA A 447 21.91 -8.76 25.76
CA ALA A 447 23.02 -9.40 26.48
C ALA A 447 22.57 -9.95 27.84
N ILE A 448 21.77 -9.19 28.60
CA ILE A 448 21.22 -9.64 29.88
C ILE A 448 20.29 -10.83 29.68
N TRP A 449 19.37 -10.77 28.71
CA TRP A 449 18.50 -11.89 28.36
C TRP A 449 19.30 -13.12 27.95
N LEU A 450 20.34 -12.94 27.11
CA LEU A 450 21.20 -14.03 26.65
C LEU A 450 21.88 -14.72 27.85
N TYR A 451 22.37 -13.93 28.79
CA TYR A 451 23.08 -14.42 29.97
C TYR A 451 22.16 -15.05 31.03
N THR A 452 21.01 -14.43 31.29
CA THR A 452 20.12 -14.80 32.41
C THR A 452 19.09 -15.86 32.05
N LEU A 453 18.67 -15.95 30.79
CA LEU A 453 17.58 -16.83 30.35
C LEU A 453 18.01 -17.81 29.25
N PHE A 454 18.69 -17.34 28.19
CA PHE A 454 19.02 -18.20 27.05
C PHE A 454 20.17 -19.17 27.35
N LEU A 455 21.31 -18.69 27.85
CA LEU A 455 22.49 -19.52 28.08
C LEU A 455 22.24 -20.62 29.14
N PRO A 456 21.57 -20.35 30.28
CA PRO A 456 21.22 -21.38 31.25
C PRO A 456 20.36 -22.50 30.66
N SER A 457 19.48 -22.19 29.69
CA SER A 457 18.63 -23.19 29.05
C SER A 457 19.42 -24.25 28.27
N ILE A 458 20.62 -23.92 27.78
CA ILE A 458 21.47 -24.83 27.00
C ILE A 458 22.45 -25.59 27.89
N LEU A 459 22.94 -24.97 28.97
CA LEU A 459 24.00 -25.54 29.81
C LEU A 459 23.52 -26.60 30.81
N GLY A 460 22.21 -26.86 30.92
CA GLY A 460 21.67 -28.02 31.66
C GLY A 460 21.90 -28.03 33.18
N GLY A 461 22.20 -26.88 33.79
CA GLY A 461 22.44 -26.76 35.23
C GLY A 461 21.17 -26.45 36.04
N ASP A 462 21.10 -26.99 37.25
CA ASP A 462 20.05 -26.69 38.23
C ASP A 462 20.01 -25.17 38.49
N ILE A 463 18.91 -24.55 38.11
CA ILE A 463 18.73 -23.11 37.87
C ILE A 463 19.03 -22.27 39.14
N LEU A 464 19.04 -22.90 40.31
CA LEU A 464 19.27 -22.28 41.62
C LEU A 464 20.72 -21.84 41.90
N GLN A 465 21.74 -22.30 41.14
CA GLN A 465 23.12 -21.83 41.33
C GLN A 465 23.59 -20.78 40.32
N VAL A 466 22.83 -20.55 39.24
CA VAL A 466 23.16 -19.54 38.21
C VAL A 466 22.04 -18.52 38.12
N ALA A 467 21.77 -17.87 39.25
CA ALA A 467 21.09 -16.58 39.29
C ALA A 467 22.16 -15.49 39.48
N PRO A 468 22.95 -15.16 38.43
CA PRO A 468 24.16 -14.34 38.57
C PRO A 468 23.90 -12.90 39.00
N LEU A 469 22.62 -12.47 39.02
CA LEU A 469 22.21 -11.14 39.44
C LEU A 469 21.73 -11.08 40.89
N VAL A 470 21.44 -12.19 41.56
CA VAL A 470 20.95 -12.20 42.97
C VAL A 470 21.87 -11.41 43.92
N PRO A 471 23.22 -11.48 43.80
CA PRO A 471 24.11 -10.67 44.64
C PRO A 471 24.00 -9.15 44.39
N PHE A 472 23.53 -8.76 43.21
CA PHE A 472 23.46 -7.37 42.74
C PHE A 472 22.03 -6.79 42.77
N LEU A 473 21.04 -7.61 43.13
CA LEU A 473 19.64 -7.23 43.13
C LEU A 473 19.20 -6.72 44.51
N PRO A 474 18.28 -5.73 44.55
CA PRO A 474 17.64 -5.33 45.80
C PRO A 474 16.93 -6.52 46.47
N PRO A 475 16.81 -6.55 47.82
CA PRO A 475 16.18 -7.66 48.55
C PRO A 475 14.76 -8.01 48.08
N ILE A 476 14.01 -7.01 47.63
CA ILE A 476 12.65 -7.17 47.10
C ILE A 476 12.66 -7.97 45.78
N MET A 477 13.68 -7.78 44.93
CA MET A 477 13.81 -8.48 43.65
C MET A 477 14.40 -9.88 43.80
N ALA A 478 15.19 -10.12 44.86
CA ALA A 478 15.75 -11.44 45.15
C ALA A 478 14.68 -12.51 45.46
N GLY A 479 13.49 -12.10 45.91
CA GLY A 479 12.36 -13.01 46.17
C GLY A 479 11.50 -13.38 44.96
N PHE A 480 11.79 -12.83 43.77
CA PHE A 480 11.07 -13.19 42.54
C PHE A 480 11.62 -14.47 41.89
N ASP A 481 10.78 -15.12 41.07
CA ASP A 481 11.21 -16.28 40.27
C ASP A 481 12.26 -15.87 39.20
N PRO A 482 13.13 -16.79 38.75
CA PRO A 482 14.22 -16.48 37.82
C PRO A 482 13.77 -15.84 36.50
N LEU A 483 12.60 -16.23 35.98
CA LEU A 483 12.04 -15.64 34.77
C LEU A 483 11.66 -14.18 35.02
N THR A 484 10.92 -13.89 36.09
CA THR A 484 10.55 -12.52 36.48
C THR A 484 11.78 -11.65 36.72
N GLN A 485 12.81 -12.17 37.39
CA GLN A 485 14.08 -11.46 37.59
C GLN A 485 14.75 -11.10 36.25
N GLY A 486 14.92 -12.10 35.37
CA GLY A 486 15.56 -11.90 34.06
C GLY A 486 14.79 -10.90 33.19
N VAL A 487 13.46 -10.97 33.18
CA VAL A 487 12.60 -10.07 32.40
C VAL A 487 12.64 -8.63 32.94
N ILE A 488 12.49 -8.43 34.24
CA ILE A 488 12.49 -7.09 34.85
C ILE A 488 13.84 -6.40 34.62
N VAL A 489 14.96 -7.10 34.83
CA VAL A 489 16.29 -6.51 34.70
C VAL A 489 16.62 -6.24 33.23
N SER A 490 16.38 -7.21 32.33
CA SER A 490 16.68 -7.02 30.91
C SER A 490 15.85 -5.88 30.29
N LEU A 491 14.53 -5.87 30.49
CA LEU A 491 13.65 -4.81 29.95
C LEU A 491 13.86 -3.47 30.64
N GLY A 492 14.10 -3.47 31.96
CA GLY A 492 14.37 -2.27 32.74
C GLY A 492 15.64 -1.57 32.26
N LEU A 493 16.75 -2.31 32.16
CA LEU A 493 18.03 -1.76 31.69
C LEU A 493 18.01 -1.42 30.19
N ASN A 494 17.29 -2.18 29.36
CA ASN A 494 17.03 -1.81 27.96
C ASN A 494 16.33 -0.45 27.86
N SER A 495 15.22 -0.29 28.58
CA SER A 495 14.44 0.95 28.59
C SER A 495 15.24 2.12 29.16
N LEU A 496 15.99 1.90 30.24
CA LEU A 496 16.85 2.92 30.84
C LEU A 496 17.96 3.36 29.88
N ALA A 497 18.67 2.42 29.26
CA ALA A 497 19.72 2.74 28.30
C ALA A 497 19.18 3.47 27.07
N LEU A 498 18.02 3.05 26.55
CA LEU A 498 17.31 3.74 25.48
C LEU A 498 17.03 5.20 25.86
N VAL A 499 16.52 5.45 27.06
CA VAL A 499 16.17 6.79 27.53
C VAL A 499 17.41 7.64 27.76
N VAL A 500 18.35 7.18 28.58
CA VAL A 500 19.55 7.91 28.97
C VAL A 500 20.40 8.26 27.74
N VAL A 501 20.71 7.29 26.90
CA VAL A 501 21.56 7.55 25.71
C VAL A 501 20.81 8.42 24.69
N SER A 502 19.49 8.34 24.59
CA SER A 502 18.72 9.25 23.72
C SER A 502 18.78 10.70 24.20
N PHE A 503 18.76 10.95 25.52
CA PHE A 503 18.89 12.31 26.06
C PHE A 503 20.26 12.94 25.76
N PHE A 504 21.33 12.15 25.78
CA PHE A 504 22.68 12.63 25.47
C PHE A 504 23.02 12.64 23.97
N SER A 505 22.13 12.14 23.12
CA SER A 505 22.39 12.06 21.68
C SER A 505 21.88 13.29 20.93
N VAL A 506 22.67 13.77 19.96
CA VAL A 506 22.26 14.87 19.08
C VAL A 506 21.60 14.30 17.81
N PRO A 507 20.29 14.50 17.58
CA PRO A 507 19.59 13.92 16.43
C PRO A 507 19.91 14.63 15.11
N HIS A 508 20.19 13.87 14.04
CA HIS A 508 20.35 14.41 12.70
C HIS A 508 18.99 14.74 12.05
N LYS A 509 19.00 15.58 10.98
CA LYS A 509 17.78 16.00 10.26
C LYS A 509 16.94 14.80 9.77
N ARG A 510 17.58 13.77 9.21
CA ARG A 510 16.91 12.53 8.74
C ARG A 510 16.23 11.77 9.89
N ASP A 511 16.85 11.75 11.07
CA ASP A 511 16.28 11.09 12.25
C ASP A 511 15.03 11.83 12.75
N ARG A 512 15.05 13.17 12.71
CA ARG A 512 13.90 14.01 13.09
C ARG A 512 12.72 13.86 12.13
N ASP A 513 12.98 13.95 10.83
CA ASP A 513 11.95 13.81 9.79
C ASP A 513 11.23 12.44 9.91
N GLN A 514 12.00 11.39 10.16
CA GLN A 514 11.48 10.04 10.27
C GLN A 514 10.78 9.77 11.61
N ALA A 515 11.26 10.36 12.71
CA ALA A 515 10.58 10.35 14.00
C ALA A 515 9.21 11.04 13.93
N GLU A 516 9.14 12.16 13.19
CA GLU A 516 7.91 12.91 13.00
C GLU A 516 6.84 12.09 12.26
N ALA A 517 7.24 11.37 11.20
CA ALA A 517 6.36 10.49 10.45
C ALA A 517 5.75 9.33 11.28
N PHE A 518 6.42 8.92 12.38
CA PHE A 518 5.94 7.85 13.26
C PHE A 518 5.11 8.37 14.44
N VAL A 519 5.41 9.56 14.98
CA VAL A 519 4.67 10.14 16.11
C VAL A 519 3.37 10.81 15.64
N MET A 520 3.37 11.40 14.45
CA MET A 520 2.20 12.01 13.81
C MET A 520 1.90 11.28 12.49
N PRO A 521 1.49 10.00 12.52
CA PRO A 521 1.34 9.21 11.30
C PRO A 521 0.16 9.64 10.42
N GLN A 522 -0.74 10.47 10.96
CA GLN A 522 -1.69 11.35 10.27
C GLN A 522 -2.53 12.07 11.34
N VAL A 523 -2.39 13.39 11.45
CA VAL A 523 -3.55 14.23 11.76
C VAL A 523 -4.17 14.44 10.39
N GLU A 524 -5.42 14.01 10.19
CA GLU A 524 -6.30 14.72 9.26
C GLU A 524 -6.21 16.18 9.70
N LEU A 525 -5.34 16.96 9.05
CA LEU A 525 -5.21 18.37 9.36
C LEU A 525 -6.61 18.95 9.21
N ASP A 526 -7.19 19.34 10.34
CA ASP A 526 -8.40 20.15 10.38
C ASP A 526 -8.25 21.22 9.28
N ALA A 527 -9.21 21.22 8.37
CA ALA A 527 -9.23 22.09 7.21
C ALA A 527 -8.96 23.56 7.61
N GLU A 528 -9.31 23.95 8.85
CA GLU A 528 -9.10 25.28 9.42
C GLU A 528 -7.63 25.66 9.72
N THR A 529 -6.76 24.74 10.17
CA THR A 529 -5.35 25.08 10.48
C THR A 529 -4.51 25.18 9.21
N VAL A 530 -4.87 24.33 8.25
CA VAL A 530 -4.41 24.35 6.86
C VAL A 530 -4.80 25.66 6.15
N GLN A 531 -5.99 26.19 6.43
CA GLN A 531 -6.46 27.47 5.88
C GLN A 531 -5.64 28.67 6.38
N ARG A 532 -5.16 28.65 7.63
CA ARG A 532 -4.32 29.72 8.19
C ARG A 532 -2.84 29.62 7.75
N ALA A 533 -2.33 28.41 7.51
CA ALA A 533 -0.96 28.21 7.03
C ALA A 533 -0.77 28.50 5.53
N GLY A 534 -1.86 28.44 4.74
CA GLY A 534 -1.89 28.74 3.29
C GLY A 534 -2.16 30.20 2.93
N ALA A 535 -2.34 31.10 3.91
CA ALA A 535 -2.78 32.48 3.68
C ALA A 535 -1.68 33.46 3.21
N GLY A 536 -0.79 33.05 2.29
CA GLY A 536 0.31 33.92 1.86
C GLY A 536 0.85 33.73 0.45
N MET A 537 0.45 32.69 -0.28
CA MET A 537 0.79 32.55 -1.70
C MET A 537 -0.43 32.14 -2.50
N SER A 538 -0.60 32.72 -3.68
CA SER A 538 -1.70 32.38 -4.58
C SER A 538 -1.52 30.98 -5.17
N VAL A 539 -2.62 30.34 -5.59
CA VAL A 539 -2.58 29.04 -6.29
C VAL A 539 -1.71 29.11 -7.54
N GLU A 540 -1.70 30.27 -8.20
CA GLU A 540 -0.91 30.55 -9.39
C GLU A 540 0.59 30.68 -9.09
N GLU A 541 0.98 31.28 -7.95
CA GLU A 541 2.38 31.32 -7.49
C GLU A 541 2.91 29.92 -7.16
N LEU A 542 2.09 29.08 -6.52
CA LEU A 542 2.42 27.69 -6.23
C LEU A 542 2.51 26.83 -7.49
N LYS A 543 1.60 27.03 -8.46
CA LYS A 543 1.64 26.39 -9.78
C LYS A 543 2.88 26.81 -10.55
N THR A 544 3.25 28.09 -10.51
CA THR A 544 4.45 28.63 -11.15
C THR A 544 5.72 28.08 -10.50
N LEU A 545 5.73 27.99 -9.16
CA LEU A 545 6.83 27.38 -8.41
C LEU A 545 6.97 25.91 -8.78
N SER A 546 5.88 25.14 -8.86
CA SER A 546 5.89 23.74 -9.29
C SER A 546 6.34 23.56 -10.75
N ALA A 547 5.85 24.41 -11.66
CA ALA A 547 6.20 24.38 -13.08
C ALA A 547 7.71 24.53 -13.32
N ARG A 548 8.42 25.27 -12.46
CA ARG A 548 9.89 25.40 -12.54
C ARG A 548 10.65 24.09 -12.28
N PHE A 549 10.05 23.15 -11.54
CA PHE A 549 10.70 21.89 -11.18
C PHE A 549 10.18 20.68 -11.97
N ILE A 550 8.91 20.71 -12.39
CA ILE A 550 8.26 19.57 -13.08
C ILE A 550 7.78 19.89 -14.50
N GLY A 551 7.99 21.12 -14.98
CA GLY A 551 7.51 21.58 -16.28
C GLY A 551 6.08 22.13 -16.23
N THR A 552 5.77 23.07 -17.13
CA THR A 552 4.48 23.78 -17.20
C THR A 552 3.31 22.85 -17.49
N GLU A 553 3.46 21.88 -18.40
CA GLU A 553 2.38 20.99 -18.80
C GLU A 553 2.01 19.98 -17.69
N GLN A 554 3.00 19.46 -16.95
CA GLN A 554 2.74 18.55 -15.81
C GLN A 554 2.18 19.31 -14.59
N ALA A 555 2.60 20.55 -14.38
CA ALA A 555 2.04 21.40 -13.33
C ALA A 555 0.59 21.83 -13.65
N GLU A 556 0.26 22.10 -14.91
CA GLU A 556 -1.10 22.31 -15.40
C GLU A 556 -2.01 21.12 -15.04
N VAL A 557 -1.62 19.91 -15.44
CA VAL A 557 -2.39 18.68 -15.18
C VAL A 557 -2.52 18.40 -13.68
N ALA A 558 -1.46 18.60 -12.91
CA ALA A 558 -1.44 18.34 -11.48
C ALA A 558 -2.32 19.30 -10.67
N PHE A 559 -2.39 20.58 -11.06
CA PHE A 559 -3.20 21.59 -10.36
C PHE A 559 -4.63 21.69 -10.91
N ALA A 560 -4.92 21.19 -12.12
CA ALA A 560 -6.26 21.18 -12.72
C ALA A 560 -7.32 20.44 -11.86
N GLY A 561 -6.92 19.45 -11.05
CA GLY A 561 -7.81 18.72 -10.13
C GLY A 561 -8.06 19.40 -8.78
N ILE A 562 -7.31 20.46 -8.46
CA ILE A 562 -7.24 21.04 -7.11
C ILE A 562 -8.08 22.30 -6.98
N GLU A 563 -8.27 23.03 -8.08
CA GLU A 563 -9.17 24.19 -8.14
C GLU A 563 -10.63 23.85 -7.75
N ARG A 564 -11.00 22.56 -7.73
CA ARG A 564 -12.35 22.09 -7.42
C ARG A 564 -12.51 21.43 -6.04
N THR A 565 -11.44 21.10 -5.32
CA THR A 565 -11.51 20.16 -4.19
C THR A 565 -11.21 20.75 -2.81
N GLY A 566 -10.93 22.06 -2.69
CA GLY A 566 -10.69 22.70 -1.38
C GLY A 566 -9.49 22.12 -0.61
N VAL A 567 -8.66 21.31 -1.26
CA VAL A 567 -7.45 20.70 -0.69
C VAL A 567 -6.39 21.79 -0.48
N ASN A 568 -5.62 21.70 0.60
CA ASN A 568 -4.49 22.60 0.84
C ASN A 568 -3.51 22.58 -0.34
N VAL A 569 -3.59 23.61 -1.18
CA VAL A 569 -2.77 23.72 -2.40
C VAL A 569 -1.29 23.70 -2.04
N ALA A 570 -0.87 24.38 -0.96
CA ALA A 570 0.53 24.38 -0.53
C ALA A 570 1.03 23.00 -0.10
N ALA A 571 0.20 22.22 0.62
CA ALA A 571 0.58 20.86 1.03
C ALA A 571 0.56 19.86 -0.15
N PHE A 572 -0.25 20.13 -1.18
CA PHE A 572 -0.17 19.39 -2.43
C PHE A 572 1.11 19.73 -3.19
N THR A 573 1.43 21.02 -3.34
CA THR A 573 2.66 21.49 -3.95
C THR A 573 3.89 20.90 -3.27
N GLU A 574 3.89 20.83 -1.93
CA GLU A 574 4.97 20.21 -1.16
C GLU A 574 5.13 18.72 -1.44
N ARG A 575 4.03 17.95 -1.49
CA ARG A 575 4.06 16.52 -1.83
C ARG A 575 4.52 16.29 -3.27
N LEU A 576 4.04 17.11 -4.19
CA LEU A 576 4.37 17.03 -5.60
C LEU A 576 5.85 17.35 -5.84
N LEU A 577 6.36 18.42 -5.22
CA LEU A 577 7.79 18.74 -5.24
C LEU A 577 8.62 17.70 -4.49
N SER A 578 8.13 17.12 -3.40
CA SER A 578 8.82 16.07 -2.65
C SER A 578 9.07 14.82 -3.50
N GLY A 579 8.18 14.52 -4.45
CA GLY A 579 8.38 13.42 -5.40
C GLY A 579 9.55 13.63 -6.37
N VAL A 580 9.98 14.88 -6.56
CA VAL A 580 10.99 15.25 -7.56
C VAL A 580 12.31 15.72 -6.92
N ILE A 581 12.24 16.56 -5.90
CA ILE A 581 13.42 17.15 -5.22
C ILE A 581 13.61 16.67 -3.77
N GLY A 582 12.72 15.81 -3.27
CA GLY A 582 12.75 15.26 -1.90
C GLY A 582 12.08 16.16 -0.84
N ALA A 583 11.45 15.54 0.16
CA ALA A 583 10.59 16.22 1.16
C ALA A 583 11.27 17.36 1.94
N ALA A 584 12.57 17.21 2.22
CA ALA A 584 13.34 18.20 2.96
C ALA A 584 13.70 19.43 2.10
N SER A 585 13.82 19.27 0.78
CA SER A 585 14.15 20.33 -0.18
C SER A 585 12.89 21.06 -0.62
N ALA A 586 11.79 20.32 -0.85
CA ALA A 586 10.48 20.88 -1.17
C ALA A 586 10.00 21.88 -0.09
N ARG A 587 10.18 21.53 1.20
CA ARG A 587 9.88 22.43 2.32
C ARG A 587 10.71 23.72 2.32
N VAL A 588 12.01 23.62 1.99
CA VAL A 588 12.91 24.78 1.95
C VAL A 588 12.57 25.70 0.77
N VAL A 589 12.22 25.15 -0.38
CA VAL A 589 11.80 25.90 -1.58
C VAL A 589 10.48 26.66 -1.34
N ILE A 590 9.53 26.04 -0.66
CA ILE A 590 8.26 26.69 -0.28
C ILE A 590 8.48 27.72 0.85
N ALA A 591 9.39 27.47 1.78
CA ALA A 591 9.72 28.39 2.87
C ALA A 591 10.55 29.61 2.42
N SER A 592 11.48 29.44 1.48
CA SER A 592 12.29 30.54 0.94
C SER A 592 11.49 31.48 0.04
N ALA A 593 10.50 30.94 -0.67
CA ALA A 593 9.51 31.73 -1.41
C ALA A 593 8.68 32.65 -0.49
N ARG A 594 8.59 32.36 0.83
CA ARG A 594 7.86 33.19 1.82
C ARG A 594 8.68 34.33 2.44
N GLN A 595 10.01 34.31 2.38
CA GLN A 595 10.90 35.23 3.11
C GLN A 595 11.47 36.37 2.25
N GLY A 596 10.62 37.06 1.49
CA GLY A 596 11.02 38.31 0.82
C GLY A 596 11.50 39.38 1.82
N SER A 597 12.81 39.64 1.84
CA SER A 597 13.50 40.84 2.36
C SER A 597 13.22 41.30 3.80
N ARG A 598 14.26 41.29 4.66
CA ARG A 598 14.63 42.31 5.68
C ARG A 598 15.35 41.70 6.90
N LEU A 599 16.61 42.04 7.10
CA LEU A 599 17.25 42.12 8.43
C LEU A 599 18.24 43.30 8.42
N SER A 600 18.01 44.30 9.29
CA SER A 600 18.67 45.62 9.32
C SER A 600 19.62 45.78 10.52
N GLY A 601 20.72 46.50 10.28
CA GLY A 601 21.90 46.80 11.12
C GLY A 601 21.71 47.51 12.47
N ARG A 602 20.69 47.19 13.27
CA ARG A 602 20.57 47.71 14.65
C ARG A 602 21.01 46.77 15.76
N ALA A 603 21.14 45.46 15.51
CA ALA A 603 21.62 44.51 16.53
C ALA A 603 23.14 44.59 16.81
N MET A 604 23.94 45.15 15.89
CA MET A 604 25.41 45.13 15.99
C MET A 604 25.98 46.14 17.00
N ARG A 605 25.25 47.22 17.31
CA ARG A 605 25.79 48.33 18.11
C ARG A 605 25.65 48.15 19.62
N ALA A 606 24.83 47.21 20.08
CA ALA A 606 24.68 46.90 21.50
C ALA A 606 25.83 46.01 22.02
N VAL A 607 26.41 45.17 21.17
CA VAL A 607 27.48 44.21 21.54
C VAL A 607 28.83 44.89 21.80
N LEU A 608 29.05 46.09 21.26
CA LEU A 608 30.36 46.77 21.30
C LEU A 608 30.66 47.47 22.64
N GLY A 609 29.66 47.74 23.48
CA GLY A 609 29.84 48.45 24.75
C GLY A 609 30.42 47.60 25.88
N GLU A 610 30.09 46.31 25.93
CA GLU A 610 30.54 45.39 26.98
C GLU A 610 32.01 44.95 26.80
N ALA A 611 32.60 45.17 25.63
CA ALA A 611 33.93 44.68 25.29
C ALA A 611 35.09 45.43 25.98
N SER A 612 34.89 46.67 26.44
CA SER A 612 35.99 47.52 26.93
C SER A 612 36.43 47.23 28.37
N GLU A 613 35.54 46.72 29.22
CA GLU A 613 35.85 46.40 30.63
C GLU A 613 36.76 45.16 30.73
N ALA A 614 36.56 44.18 29.83
CA ALA A 614 37.31 42.92 29.75
C ALA A 614 38.78 43.10 29.33
N ILE A 615 39.11 44.20 28.65
CA ILE A 615 40.46 44.45 28.11
C ILE A 615 41.50 44.61 29.22
N ARG A 616 41.12 45.18 30.38
CA ARG A 616 42.07 45.42 31.48
C ARG A 616 42.45 44.15 32.25
N GLN A 617 41.52 43.21 32.42
CA GLN A 617 41.82 41.91 33.06
C GLN A 617 42.63 40.98 32.14
N ASN A 618 42.46 41.09 30.82
CA ASN A 618 43.19 40.27 29.84
C ASN A 618 44.71 40.44 29.87
N PHE A 619 45.24 41.62 30.18
CA PHE A 619 46.68 41.89 30.10
C PHE A 619 47.52 41.15 31.17
N ALA A 620 46.95 40.87 32.33
CA ALA A 620 47.64 40.07 33.37
C ALA A 620 47.62 38.58 33.02
N LEU A 621 46.51 38.09 32.46
CA LEU A 621 46.36 36.72 31.99
C LEU A 621 47.32 36.44 30.82
N LEU A 622 47.42 37.36 29.86
CA LEU A 622 48.24 37.27 28.65
C LEU A 622 49.70 36.84 28.92
N ARG A 623 50.34 37.36 29.97
CA ARG A 623 51.74 37.04 30.27
C ARG A 623 51.92 35.61 30.76
N THR A 624 51.01 35.10 31.59
CA THR A 624 51.03 33.70 32.05
C THR A 624 50.58 32.74 30.95
N THR A 625 49.63 33.16 30.11
CA THR A 625 49.19 32.37 28.95
C THR A 625 50.32 32.17 27.95
N LEU A 626 51.11 33.22 27.66
CA LEU A 626 52.21 33.19 26.67
C LEU A 626 53.27 32.11 26.94
N ASP A 627 53.57 31.81 28.21
CA ASP A 627 54.53 30.75 28.58
C ASP A 627 53.94 29.33 28.48
N HIS A 628 52.61 29.18 28.53
CA HIS A 628 51.91 27.91 28.36
C HIS A 628 51.41 27.66 26.94
N VAL A 629 51.54 28.62 26.02
CA VAL A 629 51.16 28.41 24.61
C VAL A 629 52.10 27.38 24.00
N SER A 630 51.52 26.42 23.30
CA SER A 630 52.23 25.38 22.55
C SER A 630 52.96 25.91 21.30
N GLN A 631 53.19 27.22 21.19
CA GLN A 631 53.81 27.89 20.06
C GLN A 631 54.99 28.72 20.57
N GLY A 632 56.05 28.79 19.78
CA GLY A 632 57.19 29.67 20.06
C GLY A 632 56.90 31.09 19.60
N ILE A 633 57.07 32.10 20.45
CA ILE A 633 56.81 33.50 20.12
C ILE A 633 58.05 34.32 20.47
N ALA A 634 58.49 35.16 19.54
CA ALA A 634 59.52 36.17 19.76
C ALA A 634 59.13 37.50 19.11
N VAL A 635 59.44 38.63 19.74
CA VAL A 635 59.14 39.98 19.24
C VAL A 635 60.44 40.74 19.05
N PHE A 636 60.54 41.47 17.95
CA PHE A 636 61.69 42.27 17.55
C PHE A 636 61.29 43.72 17.31
N ASP A 637 62.17 44.66 17.64
CA ASP A 637 61.96 46.10 17.39
C ASP A 637 62.35 46.52 15.96
N ARG A 638 62.28 47.83 15.67
CA ARG A 638 62.61 48.42 14.36
C ARG A 638 64.04 48.16 13.91
N ASP A 639 64.97 48.03 14.84
CA ASP A 639 66.39 47.77 14.59
C ASP A 639 66.71 46.27 14.53
N ARG A 640 65.66 45.42 14.46
CA ARG A 640 65.71 43.95 14.42
C ARG A 640 66.35 43.34 15.65
N ARG A 641 66.18 43.99 16.81
CA ARG A 641 66.64 43.49 18.10
C ARG A 641 65.50 42.86 18.88
N MET A 642 65.78 41.75 19.55
CA MET A 642 64.76 41.00 20.28
C MET A 642 64.28 41.75 21.55
N VAL A 643 62.98 41.88 21.73
CA VAL A 643 62.31 42.61 22.83
C VAL A 643 61.74 41.66 23.87
N THR A 644 61.05 40.60 23.44
CA THR A 644 60.46 39.60 24.34
C THR A 644 60.30 38.27 23.61
N TRP A 645 60.25 37.16 24.35
CA TRP A 645 60.05 35.83 23.81
C TRP A 645 59.45 34.90 24.88
N ASN A 646 58.96 33.74 24.44
CA ASN A 646 58.69 32.59 25.32
C ASN A 646 59.71 31.46 25.06
N GLU A 647 59.83 30.52 26.00
CA GLU A 647 60.83 29.45 25.94
C GLU A 647 60.67 28.53 24.72
N ARG A 648 59.43 28.27 24.31
CA ARG A 648 59.08 27.40 23.17
C ARG A 648 59.69 27.88 21.85
N PHE A 649 59.99 29.17 21.70
CA PHE A 649 60.62 29.72 20.50
C PHE A 649 61.98 29.09 20.20
N PHE A 650 62.80 28.87 21.24
CA PHE A 650 64.12 28.28 21.10
C PHE A 650 64.06 26.77 20.91
N ASP A 651 63.16 26.09 21.65
CA ASP A 651 62.97 24.65 21.57
C ASP A 651 62.50 24.19 20.17
N MET A 652 61.55 24.91 19.58
CA MET A 652 60.96 24.55 18.28
C MET A 652 61.93 24.72 17.12
N LEU A 653 62.79 25.73 17.18
CA LEU A 653 63.80 26.02 16.14
C LEU A 653 65.17 25.39 16.43
N TRP A 654 65.33 24.65 17.54
CA TRP A 654 66.60 24.08 18.01
C TRP A 654 67.74 25.11 18.10
N LEU A 655 67.43 26.27 18.67
CA LEU A 655 68.38 27.36 18.88
C LEU A 655 68.97 27.31 20.31
N PRO A 656 70.29 27.49 20.50
CA PRO A 656 70.87 27.55 21.83
C PRO A 656 70.37 28.80 22.59
N ARG A 657 69.64 28.61 23.69
CA ARG A 657 69.05 29.71 24.50
C ARG A 657 70.10 30.69 25.04
N GLU A 658 71.31 30.22 25.30
CA GLU A 658 72.43 31.01 25.85
C GLU A 658 72.86 32.19 24.96
N GLN A 659 72.42 32.19 23.69
CA GLN A 659 72.74 33.21 22.69
C GLN A 659 71.71 34.36 22.64
N ALA A 660 70.58 34.27 23.35
CA ALA A 660 69.50 35.25 23.29
C ALA A 660 69.44 36.14 24.54
N ARG A 661 69.51 37.46 24.33
CA ARG A 661 69.29 38.51 25.33
C ARG A 661 68.38 39.58 24.75
N VAL A 662 67.70 40.34 25.60
CA VAL A 662 66.98 41.54 25.16
C VAL A 662 67.99 42.45 24.46
N GLY A 663 67.74 42.80 23.21
CA GLY A 663 68.67 43.55 22.36
C GLY A 663 69.45 42.74 21.32
N THR A 664 69.40 41.39 21.33
CA THR A 664 70.10 40.53 20.36
C THR A 664 69.58 40.73 18.94
N SER A 665 70.48 40.91 17.97
CA SER A 665 70.13 41.12 16.55
C SER A 665 69.77 39.80 15.87
N THR A 666 68.82 39.84 14.91
CA THR A 666 68.45 38.65 14.11
C THR A 666 69.61 37.97 13.39
N GLY A 667 70.67 38.71 13.06
CA GLY A 667 71.87 38.16 12.39
C GLY A 667 72.82 37.40 13.32
N GLU A 668 72.69 37.58 14.64
CA GLU A 668 73.51 36.91 15.66
C GLU A 668 72.87 35.58 16.13
N LEU A 669 71.58 35.38 15.83
CA LEU A 669 70.86 34.13 16.10
C LEU A 669 71.18 33.07 15.04
N GLY A 670 71.83 31.98 15.44
CA GLY A 670 72.08 30.80 14.57
C GLY A 670 73.43 30.77 13.83
N VAL A 671 74.48 31.41 14.36
CA VAL A 671 75.80 31.54 13.71
C VAL A 671 76.62 30.24 13.67
N THR A 672 76.21 29.18 14.36
CA THR A 672 76.93 27.88 14.36
C THR A 672 76.35 26.87 13.36
N GLY A 673 77.06 26.63 12.26
CA GLY A 673 76.89 25.45 11.39
C GLY A 673 75.65 25.43 10.46
N ARG A 674 75.03 24.24 10.29
CA ARG A 674 73.89 23.93 9.37
C ARG A 674 72.65 24.83 9.51
N LEU A 675 72.65 25.78 10.46
CA LEU A 675 71.60 26.79 10.75
C LEU A 675 71.74 28.11 9.98
N ARG A 676 72.77 28.30 9.13
CA ARG A 676 72.94 29.53 8.31
C ARG A 676 71.74 29.88 7.43
N SER A 677 70.99 28.87 6.95
CA SER A 677 69.75 29.07 6.17
C SER A 677 68.56 29.53 7.01
N LEU A 678 68.55 29.24 8.32
CA LEU A 678 67.51 29.68 9.26
C LEU A 678 67.64 31.17 9.60
N GLY A 679 68.86 31.71 9.73
CA GLY A 679 69.06 33.16 9.96
C GLY A 679 68.50 34.03 8.81
N ALA A 680 68.64 33.56 7.56
CA ALA A 680 68.00 34.19 6.39
C ALA A 680 66.46 34.02 6.41
N ALA A 681 65.98 32.87 6.90
CA ALA A 681 64.55 32.59 7.03
C ALA A 681 63.87 33.47 8.10
N LEU A 682 64.57 33.81 9.19
CA LEU A 682 64.15 34.69 10.29
C LEU A 682 64.22 36.19 9.96
N THR A 683 64.75 36.55 8.79
CA THR A 683 64.81 37.94 8.33
C THR A 683 63.51 38.32 7.63
N MET A 684 62.87 39.38 8.11
CA MET A 684 61.66 39.94 7.49
C MET A 684 61.89 40.36 6.03
N PRO A 685 60.98 40.01 5.10
CA PRO A 685 61.02 40.51 3.73
C PRO A 685 60.86 42.03 3.68
N ALA A 686 61.56 42.70 2.76
CA ALA A 686 61.42 44.13 2.53
C ALA A 686 60.03 44.44 1.96
N GLY A 687 59.11 44.93 2.81
CA GLY A 687 57.74 45.25 2.40
C GLY A 687 56.74 45.45 3.54
N GLY A 688 57.08 45.07 4.78
CA GLY A 688 56.24 45.37 5.95
C GLY A 688 54.90 44.62 6.00
N MET A 689 54.71 43.57 5.18
CA MET A 689 53.53 42.71 5.22
C MET A 689 53.76 41.47 6.08
N ALA A 690 52.72 41.01 6.77
CA ALA A 690 52.75 39.75 7.47
C ALA A 690 53.07 38.62 6.49
N THR A 691 54.12 37.85 6.77
CA THR A 691 54.61 36.80 5.87
C THR A 691 54.66 35.50 6.63
N VAL A 692 54.27 34.40 6.00
CA VAL A 692 54.38 33.05 6.55
C VAL A 692 55.47 32.31 5.78
N ARG A 693 56.39 31.67 6.49
CA ARG A 693 57.44 30.83 5.91
C ARG A 693 57.41 29.46 6.57
N GLN A 694 57.59 28.42 5.77
CA GLN A 694 57.68 27.06 6.27
C GLN A 694 59.13 26.59 6.22
N VAL A 695 59.56 25.95 7.31
CA VAL A 695 60.90 25.38 7.42
C VAL A 695 60.76 23.93 7.85
N GLU A 696 61.44 23.05 7.15
CA GLU A 696 61.51 21.63 7.48
C GLU A 696 62.73 21.38 8.36
N ARG A 697 62.51 20.71 9.49
CA ARG A 697 63.57 20.29 10.39
C ARG A 697 64.24 19.00 9.88
N PRO A 698 65.49 18.73 10.27
CA PRO A 698 66.20 17.52 9.89
C PRO A 698 65.55 16.20 10.34
N ASP A 699 64.69 16.24 11.37
CA ASP A 699 63.91 15.10 11.86
C ASP A 699 62.58 14.89 11.11
N GLY A 700 62.30 15.71 10.07
CA GLY A 700 61.10 15.64 9.25
C GLY A 700 59.92 16.44 9.79
N ALA A 701 60.05 17.10 10.96
CA ALA A 701 59.02 17.99 11.48
C ALA A 701 58.94 19.28 10.66
N ARG A 702 57.72 19.77 10.39
CA ARG A 702 57.49 21.02 9.65
C ARG A 702 57.05 22.13 10.60
N MET A 703 57.84 23.20 10.60
CA MET A 703 57.60 24.40 11.40
C MET A 703 57.09 25.52 10.50
N GLU A 704 56.00 26.16 10.92
CA GLU A 704 55.49 27.36 10.28
C GLU A 704 55.91 28.59 11.09
N LEU A 705 56.67 29.49 10.45
CA LEU A 705 57.12 30.76 10.99
C LEU A 705 56.26 31.87 10.40
N ARG A 706 55.39 32.43 11.22
CA ARG A 706 54.57 33.58 10.88
C ARG A 706 55.22 34.85 11.41
N PHE A 707 55.44 35.81 10.53
CA PHE A 707 55.97 37.11 10.85
C PHE A 707 54.85 38.13 10.75
N ASP A 708 54.56 38.84 11.82
CA ASP A 708 53.56 39.91 11.83
C ASP A 708 54.24 41.25 12.15
N PRO A 709 54.08 42.28 11.31
CA PRO A 709 54.60 43.61 11.57
C PRO A 709 53.87 44.23 12.77
N MET A 710 54.62 44.84 13.69
CA MET A 710 54.02 45.41 14.88
C MET A 710 53.66 46.89 14.69
N PRO A 711 52.49 47.35 15.18
CA PRO A 711 52.15 48.78 15.21
C PRO A 711 53.16 49.52 16.07
N GLY A 712 53.90 50.47 15.48
CA GLY A 712 55.03 51.11 16.15
C GLY A 712 56.39 50.65 15.64
N GLY A 713 56.44 49.73 14.66
CA GLY A 713 57.64 49.26 13.96
C GLY A 713 58.40 48.16 14.71
N GLY A 714 59.09 47.30 13.95
CA GLY A 714 59.50 45.97 14.41
C GLY A 714 58.51 44.89 13.96
N PHE A 715 58.67 43.66 14.44
CA PHE A 715 57.85 42.51 14.03
C PHE A 715 57.89 41.39 15.07
N SER A 716 56.83 40.59 15.14
CA SER A 716 56.80 39.35 15.92
C SER A 716 56.95 38.13 15.02
N ILE A 717 57.68 37.12 15.48
CA ILE A 717 57.78 35.80 14.89
C ILE A 717 57.03 34.82 15.79
N MET A 718 56.09 34.09 15.20
CA MET A 718 55.40 32.97 15.83
C MET A 718 55.77 31.68 15.10
N VAL A 719 56.20 30.67 15.84
CA VAL A 719 56.62 29.36 15.37
C VAL A 719 55.61 28.34 15.86
N SER A 720 55.03 27.58 14.93
CA SER A 720 54.11 26.48 15.24
C SER A 720 54.56 25.20 14.59
N ASP A 721 54.49 24.09 15.32
CA ASP A 721 54.60 22.76 14.71
C ASP A 721 53.32 22.45 13.95
N VAL A 722 53.44 22.30 12.63
CA VAL A 722 52.33 22.01 11.73
C VAL A 722 52.45 20.61 11.12
N THR A 723 53.31 19.75 11.68
CA THR A 723 53.60 18.42 11.11
C THR A 723 52.36 17.54 11.02
N GLU A 724 51.65 17.34 12.14
CA GLU A 724 50.41 16.55 12.14
C GLU A 724 49.33 17.18 11.26
N ARG A 725 49.22 18.51 11.28
CA ARG A 725 48.24 19.25 10.46
C ARG A 725 48.53 19.08 8.97
N TYR A 726 49.79 19.15 8.57
CA TYR A 726 50.23 18.96 7.19
C TYR A 726 50.01 17.52 6.73
N ILE A 727 50.37 16.53 7.56
CA ILE A 727 50.12 15.11 7.26
C ILE A 727 48.61 14.84 7.13
N ALA A 728 47.80 15.39 8.04
CA ALA A 728 46.35 15.28 7.99
C ALA A 728 45.75 16.00 6.77
N GLU A 729 46.28 17.17 6.38
CA GLU A 729 45.82 17.93 5.21
C GLU A 729 46.16 17.20 3.90
N VAL A 730 47.36 16.63 3.79
CA VAL A 730 47.76 15.80 2.63
C VAL A 730 46.91 14.53 2.56
N ALA A 731 46.70 13.84 3.67
CA ALA A 731 45.85 12.64 3.73
C ALA A 731 44.38 12.97 3.41
N LEU A 732 43.87 14.11 3.90
CA LEU A 732 42.52 14.59 3.61
C LEU A 732 42.36 14.97 2.14
N LYS A 733 43.36 15.63 1.54
CA LYS A 733 43.36 15.97 0.12
C LYS A 733 43.32 14.71 -0.75
N GLN A 734 44.14 13.71 -0.45
CA GLN A 734 44.12 12.42 -1.15
C GLN A 734 42.79 11.66 -0.93
N ALA A 735 42.23 11.71 0.27
CA ALA A 735 40.92 11.12 0.54
C ALA A 735 39.80 11.84 -0.22
N ASN A 736 39.88 13.17 -0.34
CA ASN A 736 38.90 13.99 -1.04
C ASN A 736 38.99 13.78 -2.56
N GLU A 737 40.19 13.75 -3.15
CA GLU A 737 40.39 13.42 -4.58
C GLU A 737 39.86 12.02 -4.92
N ASN A 738 40.07 11.04 -4.03
CA ASN A 738 39.50 9.70 -4.18
C ASN A 738 37.98 9.66 -4.02
N LEU A 739 37.42 10.51 -3.15
CA LEU A 739 35.99 10.63 -2.96
C LEU A 739 35.34 11.33 -4.15
N GLU A 740 35.92 12.43 -4.63
CA GLU A 740 35.49 13.18 -5.82
C GLU A 740 35.45 12.27 -7.03
N ARG A 741 36.52 11.52 -7.29
CA ARG A 741 36.55 10.52 -8.37
C ARG A 741 35.44 9.48 -8.24
N ARG A 742 35.18 8.96 -7.02
CA ARG A 742 34.08 8.01 -6.78
C ARG A 742 32.71 8.66 -6.93
N VAL A 743 32.55 9.93 -6.54
CA VAL A 743 31.31 10.69 -6.70
C VAL A 743 31.05 10.93 -8.17
N GLU A 744 32.05 11.31 -8.96
CA GLU A 744 31.95 11.48 -10.41
C GLU A 744 31.59 10.18 -11.10
N GLU A 745 32.30 9.08 -10.81
CA GLU A 745 31.99 7.74 -11.35
C GLU A 745 30.54 7.33 -11.02
N ARG A 746 30.10 7.54 -9.77
CA ARG A 746 28.72 7.22 -9.35
C ARG A 746 27.68 8.15 -9.95
N THR A 747 28.02 9.43 -10.15
CA THR A 747 27.12 10.41 -10.75
C THR A 747 26.93 10.12 -12.23
N ALA A 748 28.00 9.73 -12.94
CA ALA A 748 27.93 9.27 -14.33
C ALA A 748 27.07 8.00 -14.48
N ASP A 749 27.28 7.00 -13.61
CA ASP A 749 26.47 5.78 -13.60
C ASP A 749 24.99 6.06 -13.30
N LEU A 750 24.73 6.93 -12.32
CA LEU A 750 23.35 7.29 -11.95
C LEU A 750 22.66 8.05 -13.09
N THR A 751 23.36 8.98 -13.73
CA THR A 751 22.84 9.77 -14.86
C THR A 751 22.51 8.86 -16.04
N ARG A 752 23.37 7.88 -16.36
CA ARG A 752 23.10 6.87 -17.40
C ARG A 752 21.85 6.05 -17.09
N VAL A 753 21.71 5.57 -15.85
CA VAL A 753 20.56 4.75 -15.44
C VAL A 753 19.26 5.57 -15.44
N ILE A 754 19.32 6.83 -15.03
CA ILE A 754 18.19 7.74 -15.10
C ILE A 754 17.78 7.95 -16.56
N ALA A 755 18.72 8.15 -17.47
CA ALA A 755 18.43 8.27 -18.91
C ALA A 755 17.78 7.00 -19.48
N GLU A 756 18.31 5.81 -19.16
CA GLU A 756 17.74 4.52 -19.59
C GLU A 756 16.31 4.30 -19.04
N LEU A 757 16.08 4.64 -17.75
CA LEU A 757 14.76 4.53 -17.14
C LEU A 757 13.76 5.51 -17.76
N HIS A 758 14.18 6.75 -18.00
CA HIS A 758 13.35 7.74 -18.69
C HIS A 758 13.00 7.26 -20.08
N GLN A 759 13.95 6.73 -20.85
CA GLN A 759 13.69 6.22 -22.19
C GLN A 759 12.70 5.03 -22.18
N ALA A 760 12.86 4.08 -21.25
CA ALA A 760 11.94 2.95 -21.13
C ALA A 760 10.53 3.37 -20.70
N ARG A 761 10.42 4.38 -19.82
CA ARG A 761 9.15 4.94 -19.40
C ARG A 761 8.45 5.67 -20.54
N THR A 762 9.17 6.54 -21.26
CA THR A 762 8.62 7.26 -22.41
C THR A 762 8.15 6.28 -23.48
N ALA A 763 8.91 5.22 -23.76
CA ALA A 763 8.49 4.18 -24.71
C ALA A 763 7.21 3.44 -24.28
N ALA A 764 7.05 3.16 -22.99
CA ALA A 764 5.83 2.52 -22.46
C ALA A 764 4.61 3.46 -22.48
N GLU A 765 4.80 4.74 -22.15
CA GLU A 765 3.76 5.75 -22.20
C GLU A 765 3.34 6.06 -23.65
N GLU A 766 4.29 6.16 -24.58
CA GLU A 766 4.05 6.27 -26.02
C GLU A 766 3.30 5.06 -26.58
N ALA A 767 3.65 3.85 -26.16
CA ALA A 767 2.92 2.63 -26.56
C ALA A 767 1.47 2.64 -26.07
N ASN A 768 1.20 3.12 -24.86
CA ASN A 768 -0.13 3.17 -24.29
C ASN A 768 -1.00 4.29 -24.91
N LEU A 769 -0.42 5.47 -25.13
CA LEU A 769 -1.05 6.56 -25.87
C LEU A 769 -1.31 6.18 -27.33
N GLY A 770 -0.37 5.47 -27.97
CA GLY A 770 -0.51 4.92 -29.31
C GLY A 770 -1.67 3.94 -29.41
N LYS A 771 -1.80 3.01 -28.46
CA LYS A 771 -2.92 2.05 -28.40
C LYS A 771 -4.28 2.75 -28.26
N THR A 772 -4.33 3.83 -27.49
CA THR A 772 -5.56 4.60 -27.24
C THR A 772 -5.96 5.45 -28.43
N ARG A 773 -5.00 6.17 -29.04
CA ARG A 773 -5.23 6.93 -30.29
C ARG A 773 -5.59 6.00 -31.45
N PHE A 774 -4.96 4.83 -31.53
CA PHE A 774 -5.30 3.81 -32.51
C PHE A 774 -6.74 3.33 -32.36
N LEU A 775 -7.21 3.06 -31.13
CA LEU A 775 -8.61 2.65 -30.92
C LEU A 775 -9.61 3.76 -31.25
N ALA A 776 -9.30 5.02 -30.93
CA ALA A 776 -10.15 6.15 -31.27
C ALA A 776 -10.21 6.41 -32.78
N ALA A 777 -9.06 6.37 -33.48
CA ALA A 777 -8.98 6.53 -34.92
C ALA A 777 -9.62 5.35 -35.67
N ALA A 778 -9.32 4.11 -35.27
CA ALA A 778 -9.93 2.91 -35.86
C ALA A 778 -11.46 2.91 -35.67
N SER A 779 -11.97 3.44 -34.56
CA SER A 779 -13.42 3.56 -34.37
C SER A 779 -14.06 4.57 -35.31
N HIS A 780 -13.40 5.69 -35.59
CA HIS A 780 -13.86 6.67 -36.57
C HIS A 780 -13.91 6.07 -37.97
N ASP A 781 -12.83 5.40 -38.38
CA ASP A 781 -12.69 4.79 -39.70
C ASP A 781 -13.64 3.59 -39.90
N LEU A 782 -14.07 2.92 -38.82
CA LEU A 782 -15.08 1.86 -38.86
C LEU A 782 -16.52 2.38 -38.84
N LEU A 783 -16.77 3.56 -38.25
CA LEU A 783 -18.11 4.16 -38.19
C LEU A 783 -18.57 4.72 -39.54
N GLN A 784 -17.66 5.25 -40.35
CA GLN A 784 -17.95 5.80 -41.69
C GLN A 784 -18.55 4.77 -42.68
N PRO A 785 -17.91 3.61 -42.96
CA PRO A 785 -18.46 2.62 -43.87
C PRO A 785 -19.77 2.03 -43.34
N LEU A 786 -19.91 1.90 -42.01
CA LEU A 786 -21.14 1.46 -41.37
C LEU A 786 -22.29 2.46 -41.56
N HIS A 787 -21.98 3.76 -41.49
CA HIS A 787 -22.95 4.83 -41.69
C HIS A 787 -23.53 4.79 -43.12
N ALA A 788 -22.68 4.70 -44.14
CA ALA A 788 -23.11 4.58 -45.53
C ALA A 788 -23.92 3.30 -45.76
N ALA A 789 -23.45 2.16 -45.23
CA ALA A 789 -24.17 0.88 -45.36
C ALA A 789 -25.58 0.93 -44.77
N ARG A 790 -25.78 1.62 -43.64
CA ARG A 790 -27.11 1.76 -43.01
C ARG A 790 -28.05 2.66 -43.79
N LEU A 791 -27.55 3.75 -44.36
CA LEU A 791 -28.32 4.62 -45.24
C LEU A 791 -28.77 3.87 -46.50
N PHE A 792 -27.88 3.07 -47.11
CA PHE A 792 -28.24 2.19 -48.24
C PHE A 792 -29.24 1.11 -47.87
N ALA A 793 -29.05 0.42 -46.74
CA ALA A 793 -29.97 -0.60 -46.26
C ALA A 793 -31.38 -0.02 -46.01
N THR A 794 -31.45 1.18 -45.44
CA THR A 794 -32.73 1.88 -45.24
C THR A 794 -33.36 2.29 -46.58
N ALA A 795 -32.56 2.84 -47.51
CA ALA A 795 -33.05 3.21 -48.84
C ALA A 795 -33.59 2.00 -49.62
N LEU A 796 -32.93 0.85 -49.50
CA LEU A 796 -33.40 -0.44 -50.02
C LEU A 796 -34.67 -0.92 -49.31
N ALA A 797 -34.76 -0.77 -47.98
CA ALA A 797 -35.91 -1.22 -47.20
C ALA A 797 -37.18 -0.45 -47.58
N ASP A 798 -37.06 0.86 -47.81
CA ASP A 798 -38.17 1.70 -48.23
C ASP A 798 -38.62 1.40 -49.68
N ARG A 799 -37.70 0.98 -50.57
CA ARG A 799 -38.03 0.61 -51.97
C ARG A 799 -38.61 -0.80 -52.10
N HIS A 800 -38.14 -1.74 -51.27
CA HIS A 800 -38.55 -3.14 -51.29
C HIS A 800 -39.00 -3.61 -49.89
N PRO A 801 -40.11 -3.06 -49.34
CA PRO A 801 -40.54 -3.31 -47.96
C PRO A 801 -40.97 -4.77 -47.69
N ALA A 802 -41.26 -5.53 -48.76
CA ALA A 802 -41.63 -6.94 -48.68
C ALA A 802 -40.42 -7.90 -48.68
N GLU A 803 -39.20 -7.40 -48.88
CA GLU A 803 -38.01 -8.26 -48.98
C GLU A 803 -37.38 -8.51 -47.60
N PRO A 804 -37.49 -9.72 -47.03
CA PRO A 804 -37.05 -10.01 -45.68
C PRO A 804 -35.52 -9.94 -45.51
N LEU A 805 -34.77 -10.02 -46.62
CA LEU A 805 -33.31 -9.94 -46.61
C LEU A 805 -32.83 -8.52 -46.24
N VAL A 806 -33.52 -7.49 -46.72
CA VAL A 806 -33.15 -6.10 -46.46
C VAL A 806 -33.37 -5.75 -44.99
N ALA A 807 -34.48 -6.19 -44.41
CA ALA A 807 -34.74 -6.04 -42.97
C ALA A 807 -33.67 -6.75 -42.11
N LYS A 808 -33.14 -7.90 -42.55
CA LYS A 808 -32.06 -8.61 -41.87
C LYS A 808 -30.71 -7.89 -41.99
N VAL A 809 -30.41 -7.28 -43.13
CA VAL A 809 -29.19 -6.48 -43.33
C VAL A 809 -29.22 -5.23 -42.44
N ASP A 810 -30.34 -4.50 -42.39
CA ASP A 810 -30.50 -3.33 -41.51
C ASP A 810 -30.36 -3.72 -40.03
N GLN A 811 -30.97 -4.83 -39.62
CA GLN A 811 -30.81 -5.38 -38.27
C GLN A 811 -29.36 -5.77 -37.96
N GLY A 812 -28.63 -6.34 -38.93
CA GLY A 812 -27.22 -6.71 -38.79
C GLY A 812 -26.32 -5.49 -38.63
N LEU A 813 -26.54 -4.43 -39.40
CA LEU A 813 -25.80 -3.18 -39.32
C LEU A 813 -26.05 -2.46 -37.99
N GLY A 814 -27.31 -2.38 -37.54
CA GLY A 814 -27.66 -1.83 -36.23
C GLY A 814 -27.06 -2.62 -35.06
N ALA A 815 -26.87 -3.93 -35.21
CA ALA A 815 -26.18 -4.73 -34.21
C ALA A 815 -24.69 -4.34 -34.12
N VAL A 816 -23.97 -4.25 -35.24
CA VAL A 816 -22.55 -3.87 -35.30
C VAL A 816 -22.30 -2.48 -34.71
N GLU A 817 -23.18 -1.53 -35.01
CA GLU A 817 -23.14 -0.18 -34.43
C GLU A 817 -23.24 -0.21 -32.91
N GLY A 818 -24.19 -0.98 -32.37
CA GLY A 818 -24.33 -1.14 -30.92
C GLY A 818 -23.09 -1.75 -30.26
N LEU A 819 -22.30 -2.56 -30.98
CA LEU A 819 -21.05 -3.12 -30.49
C LEU A 819 -19.93 -2.07 -30.45
N LEU A 820 -19.84 -1.25 -31.50
CA LEU A 820 -18.86 -0.16 -31.59
C LEU A 820 -19.12 0.92 -30.53
N ASP A 821 -20.38 1.35 -30.36
CA ASP A 821 -20.76 2.28 -29.29
C ASP A 821 -20.39 1.71 -27.91
N ALA A 822 -20.73 0.45 -27.64
CA ALA A 822 -20.39 -0.22 -26.37
C ALA A 822 -18.88 -0.27 -26.10
N LEU A 823 -18.07 -0.58 -27.12
CA LEU A 823 -16.61 -0.65 -27.01
C LEU A 823 -15.98 0.74 -26.80
N LEU A 824 -16.49 1.75 -27.52
CA LEU A 824 -16.09 3.14 -27.35
C LEU A 824 -16.41 3.67 -25.96
N ASP A 825 -17.59 3.34 -25.43
CA ASP A 825 -17.99 3.75 -24.09
C ASP A 825 -17.09 3.13 -23.03
N ILE A 826 -16.76 1.84 -23.13
CA ILE A 826 -15.79 1.19 -22.22
C ILE A 826 -14.44 1.91 -22.26
N SER A 827 -13.90 2.17 -23.46
CA SER A 827 -12.63 2.87 -23.63
C SER A 827 -12.63 4.26 -22.98
N ARG A 828 -13.72 5.02 -23.11
CA ARG A 828 -13.87 6.36 -22.50
C ARG A 828 -14.02 6.30 -20.98
N LEU A 829 -14.76 5.31 -20.49
CA LEU A 829 -14.95 5.06 -19.06
C LEU A 829 -13.65 4.59 -18.37
N ASP A 830 -12.74 3.93 -19.10
CA ASP A 830 -11.42 3.51 -18.61
C ASP A 830 -10.40 4.63 -18.48
N GLN A 831 -10.49 5.66 -19.32
CA GLN A 831 -9.58 6.80 -19.31
C GLN A 831 -9.95 7.89 -18.28
N GLY A 832 -11.12 7.77 -17.63
CA GLY A 832 -11.60 8.77 -16.66
C GLY A 832 -12.01 10.12 -17.28
N VAL A 833 -12.14 10.18 -18.61
CA VAL A 833 -12.46 11.41 -19.36
C VAL A 833 -13.95 11.78 -19.27
N MET A 834 -14.82 10.81 -18.97
CA MET A 834 -16.27 11.03 -18.83
C MET A 834 -16.60 11.65 -17.46
N VAL A 835 -16.98 12.94 -17.47
CA VAL A 835 -17.42 13.67 -16.27
C VAL A 835 -18.96 13.66 -16.21
N PRO A 836 -19.59 13.07 -15.17
CA PRO A 836 -21.05 13.00 -15.06
C PRO A 836 -21.67 14.37 -14.73
N ASP A 837 -22.79 14.71 -15.38
CA ASP A 837 -23.56 15.93 -15.12
C ASP A 837 -24.68 15.66 -14.11
N LEU A 838 -24.33 15.72 -12.82
CA LEU A 838 -25.25 15.40 -11.71
C LEU A 838 -26.31 16.48 -11.52
N GLN A 839 -27.55 16.16 -11.85
CA GLN A 839 -28.71 17.06 -11.70
C GLN A 839 -29.90 16.36 -11.03
N PRO A 840 -30.92 17.09 -10.53
CA PRO A 840 -32.15 16.49 -10.03
C PRO A 840 -32.95 15.81 -11.15
N VAL A 841 -33.17 14.51 -11.04
CA VAL A 841 -33.88 13.68 -12.02
C VAL A 841 -35.14 13.08 -11.39
N ALA A 842 -36.31 13.42 -11.94
CA ALA A 842 -37.57 12.81 -11.53
C ALA A 842 -37.69 11.38 -12.11
N LEU A 843 -37.79 10.37 -11.23
CA LEU A 843 -37.77 8.96 -11.65
C LEU A 843 -39.03 8.54 -12.43
N GLY A 844 -40.20 9.10 -12.12
CA GLY A 844 -41.46 8.77 -12.82
C GLY A 844 -41.37 9.00 -14.33
N PRO A 845 -41.20 10.26 -14.78
CA PRO A 845 -41.08 10.58 -16.21
C PRO A 845 -39.93 9.86 -16.92
N LEU A 846 -38.84 9.60 -16.21
CA LEU A 846 -37.70 8.86 -16.75
C LEU A 846 -38.09 7.40 -17.06
N MET A 847 -38.73 6.70 -16.11
CA MET A 847 -39.16 5.32 -16.29
C MET A 847 -40.25 5.21 -17.36
N ASP A 848 -41.24 6.10 -17.34
CA ASP A 848 -42.32 6.13 -18.33
C ASP A 848 -41.78 6.30 -19.76
N GLY A 849 -40.81 7.20 -19.95
CA GLY A 849 -40.18 7.43 -21.25
C GLY A 849 -39.34 6.26 -21.76
N ILE A 850 -38.73 5.47 -20.87
CA ILE A 850 -37.97 4.27 -21.26
C ILE A 850 -38.93 3.12 -21.61
N VAL A 851 -39.98 2.93 -20.81
CA VAL A 851 -40.95 1.85 -21.04
C VAL A 851 -41.75 2.08 -22.32
N SER A 852 -42.16 3.32 -22.61
CA SER A 852 -42.86 3.63 -23.88
C SER A 852 -42.00 3.28 -25.10
N THR A 853 -40.68 3.47 -25.00
CA THR A 853 -39.71 3.11 -26.06
C THR A 853 -39.58 1.59 -26.22
N LEU A 854 -39.63 0.83 -25.11
CA LEU A 854 -39.44 -0.63 -25.12
C LEU A 854 -40.75 -1.43 -25.24
N ALA A 855 -41.91 -0.79 -25.13
CA ALA A 855 -43.23 -1.43 -25.22
C ALA A 855 -43.45 -2.21 -26.52
N PRO A 856 -43.08 -1.71 -27.72
CA PRO A 856 -43.23 -2.48 -28.96
C PRO A 856 -42.36 -3.75 -28.99
N LEU A 857 -41.15 -3.68 -28.40
CA LEU A 857 -40.24 -4.82 -28.31
C LEU A 857 -40.77 -5.89 -27.36
N ALA A 858 -41.32 -5.47 -26.21
CA ALA A 858 -41.94 -6.36 -25.24
C ALA A 858 -43.21 -7.03 -25.81
N ALA A 859 -44.07 -6.26 -26.50
CA ALA A 859 -45.27 -6.78 -27.16
C ALA A 859 -44.95 -7.86 -28.21
N ARG A 860 -43.91 -7.64 -29.05
CA ARG A 860 -43.45 -8.64 -30.03
C ARG A 860 -42.96 -9.95 -29.39
N ARG A 861 -42.52 -9.90 -28.13
CA ARG A 861 -42.06 -11.08 -27.37
C ARG A 861 -43.11 -11.62 -26.39
N GLY A 862 -44.32 -11.07 -26.39
CA GLY A 862 -45.38 -11.50 -25.46
C GLY A 862 -45.10 -11.17 -23.98
N VAL A 863 -44.27 -10.15 -23.71
CA VAL A 863 -43.93 -9.69 -22.35
C VAL A 863 -44.75 -8.44 -21.99
N GLU A 864 -45.47 -8.49 -20.87
CA GLU A 864 -46.21 -7.36 -20.29
C GLU A 864 -45.26 -6.51 -19.42
N LEU A 865 -44.99 -5.26 -19.84
CA LEU A 865 -44.20 -4.31 -19.07
C LEU A 865 -45.08 -3.52 -18.10
N VAL A 866 -44.78 -3.59 -16.81
CA VAL A 866 -45.53 -2.90 -15.74
C VAL A 866 -44.64 -1.84 -15.09
N VAL A 867 -45.08 -0.58 -15.13
CA VAL A 867 -44.39 0.55 -14.47
C VAL A 867 -45.11 0.92 -13.19
N MET A 868 -44.39 0.95 -12.08
CA MET A 868 -44.92 1.45 -10.82
C MET A 868 -44.74 2.97 -10.75
N PRO A 869 -45.81 3.74 -10.48
CA PRO A 869 -45.72 5.20 -10.42
C PRO A 869 -44.80 5.63 -9.28
N SER A 870 -43.87 6.55 -9.57
CA SER A 870 -42.91 7.07 -8.57
C SER A 870 -42.90 8.59 -8.58
N ARG A 871 -42.95 9.18 -7.38
CA ARG A 871 -42.78 10.63 -7.15
C ARG A 871 -41.37 10.99 -6.67
N LEU A 872 -40.46 10.02 -6.61
CA LEU A 872 -39.11 10.23 -6.12
C LEU A 872 -38.25 10.97 -7.15
N ALA A 873 -37.38 11.86 -6.68
CA ALA A 873 -36.32 12.47 -7.47
C ALA A 873 -34.96 12.09 -6.90
N VAL A 874 -33.99 11.89 -7.79
CA VAL A 874 -32.62 11.49 -7.44
C VAL A 874 -31.61 12.45 -8.02
N ARG A 875 -30.47 12.61 -7.35
CA ARG A 875 -29.34 13.38 -7.87
C ARG A 875 -28.45 12.46 -8.70
N SER A 876 -28.55 12.55 -10.03
CA SER A 876 -27.84 11.68 -10.98
C SER A 876 -27.70 12.35 -12.35
N ASP A 877 -26.96 11.73 -13.26
CA ASP A 877 -26.95 12.12 -14.67
C ASP A 877 -28.11 11.41 -15.40
N PRO A 878 -29.07 12.16 -16.00
CA PRO A 878 -30.25 11.57 -16.60
C PRO A 878 -29.96 10.68 -17.81
N GLN A 879 -28.86 10.91 -18.54
CA GLN A 879 -28.50 10.10 -19.70
C GLN A 879 -27.84 8.79 -19.27
N LEU A 880 -26.91 8.87 -18.31
CA LEU A 880 -26.23 7.70 -17.77
C LEU A 880 -27.20 6.80 -16.99
N LEU A 881 -28.06 7.39 -16.16
CA LEU A 881 -29.09 6.63 -15.41
C LEU A 881 -30.13 6.00 -16.35
N ARG A 882 -30.56 6.72 -17.40
CA ARG A 882 -31.43 6.16 -18.45
C ARG A 882 -30.81 4.91 -19.06
N ARG A 883 -29.51 4.96 -19.36
CA ARG A 883 -28.77 3.87 -19.98
C ARG A 883 -28.67 2.65 -19.07
N VAL A 884 -28.44 2.86 -17.77
CA VAL A 884 -28.45 1.79 -16.77
C VAL A 884 -29.81 1.08 -16.76
N ILE A 885 -30.90 1.84 -16.65
CA ILE A 885 -32.26 1.29 -16.59
C ILE A 885 -32.63 0.59 -17.90
N GLN A 886 -32.24 1.15 -19.05
CA GLN A 886 -32.49 0.54 -20.36
C GLN A 886 -31.74 -0.79 -20.53
N ASN A 887 -30.51 -0.91 -20.04
CA ASN A 887 -29.77 -2.18 -20.06
C ASN A 887 -30.42 -3.25 -19.18
N TYR A 888 -30.90 -2.87 -17.98
CA TYR A 888 -31.67 -3.80 -17.14
C TYR A 888 -32.99 -4.25 -17.79
N LEU A 889 -33.79 -3.31 -18.32
CA LEU A 889 -35.07 -3.64 -18.96
C LEU A 889 -34.90 -4.47 -20.25
N SER A 890 -33.93 -4.15 -21.09
CA SER A 890 -33.68 -4.90 -22.32
C SER A 890 -33.18 -6.32 -22.03
N ASN A 891 -32.38 -6.53 -20.98
CA ASN A 891 -32.04 -7.86 -20.51
C ASN A 891 -33.27 -8.58 -19.94
N ALA A 892 -34.08 -7.92 -19.10
CA ALA A 892 -35.30 -8.49 -18.54
C ALA A 892 -36.27 -8.98 -19.62
N ILE A 893 -36.54 -8.16 -20.65
CA ILE A 893 -37.40 -8.54 -21.79
C ILE A 893 -36.79 -9.68 -22.61
N ARG A 894 -35.45 -9.74 -22.68
CA ARG A 894 -34.76 -10.76 -23.49
C ARG A 894 -34.80 -12.13 -22.86
N TYR A 895 -34.62 -12.23 -21.55
CA TYR A 895 -34.51 -13.50 -20.85
C TYR A 895 -35.83 -13.98 -20.22
N SER A 896 -36.91 -13.19 -20.32
CA SER A 896 -38.24 -13.62 -19.91
C SER A 896 -38.83 -14.61 -20.93
N ASP A 897 -39.35 -15.73 -20.44
CA ASP A 897 -39.88 -16.83 -21.26
C ASP A 897 -41.37 -16.60 -21.62
N PRO A 898 -41.74 -16.48 -22.93
CA PRO A 898 -43.12 -16.29 -23.36
C PRO A 898 -44.04 -17.50 -23.07
N GLY A 899 -43.47 -18.69 -22.82
CA GLY A 899 -44.24 -19.92 -22.55
C GLY A 899 -44.89 -19.94 -21.16
N ARG A 900 -44.56 -19.01 -20.27
CA ARG A 900 -45.14 -18.91 -18.92
C ARG A 900 -46.43 -18.05 -18.92
N PRO A 901 -47.52 -18.51 -18.31
CA PRO A 901 -48.73 -17.69 -18.17
C PRO A 901 -48.42 -16.43 -17.35
N ARG A 902 -48.79 -15.25 -17.89
CA ARG A 902 -48.50 -13.90 -17.35
C ARG A 902 -47.01 -13.52 -17.32
N CYS A 903 -46.38 -13.52 -18.50
CA CYS A 903 -45.01 -13.03 -18.64
C CYS A 903 -44.92 -11.52 -18.38
N ARG A 904 -44.42 -11.13 -17.19
CA ARG A 904 -44.42 -9.73 -16.70
C ARG A 904 -43.03 -9.28 -16.29
N VAL A 905 -42.63 -8.09 -16.75
CA VAL A 905 -41.42 -7.39 -16.29
C VAL A 905 -41.86 -6.12 -15.57
N LEU A 906 -41.47 -5.98 -14.31
CA LEU A 906 -41.89 -4.85 -13.47
C LEU A 906 -40.71 -3.92 -13.21
N ILE A 907 -40.92 -2.61 -13.40
CA ILE A 907 -39.98 -1.56 -12.99
C ILE A 907 -40.63 -0.67 -11.94
N GLY A 908 -39.91 -0.40 -10.86
CA GLY A 908 -40.36 0.50 -9.82
C GLY A 908 -39.22 1.12 -9.02
N ALA A 909 -39.51 2.18 -8.30
CA ALA A 909 -38.56 2.84 -7.42
C ALA A 909 -39.11 2.89 -5.99
N ARG A 910 -38.26 2.61 -5.00
CA ARG A 910 -38.62 2.69 -3.58
C ARG A 910 -37.57 3.45 -2.78
N LYS A 911 -38.01 4.17 -1.75
CA LYS A 911 -37.15 4.85 -0.79
C LYS A 911 -36.57 3.83 0.21
N ARG A 912 -35.26 3.87 0.43
CA ARG A 912 -34.54 3.12 1.47
C ARG A 912 -33.53 4.06 2.13
N GLY A 913 -33.87 4.56 3.33
CA GLY A 913 -33.08 5.63 3.98
C GLY A 913 -33.03 6.88 3.10
N ASP A 914 -31.83 7.39 2.86
CA ASP A 914 -31.56 8.57 2.03
C ASP A 914 -31.35 8.25 0.54
N MET A 915 -31.57 7.00 0.14
CA MET A 915 -31.41 6.53 -1.23
C MET A 915 -32.76 6.13 -1.84
N ALA A 916 -32.92 6.39 -3.14
CA ALA A 916 -33.96 5.76 -3.95
C ALA A 916 -33.36 4.57 -4.68
N VAL A 917 -33.97 3.40 -4.53
CA VAL A 917 -33.58 2.17 -5.21
C VAL A 917 -34.56 1.89 -6.34
N VAL A 918 -34.07 1.96 -7.58
CA VAL A 918 -34.80 1.55 -8.78
C VAL A 918 -34.56 0.06 -8.97
N GLU A 919 -35.63 -0.72 -9.09
CA GLU A 919 -35.59 -2.18 -9.26
C GLU A 919 -36.31 -2.59 -10.54
N VAL A 920 -35.69 -3.51 -11.28
CA VAL A 920 -36.27 -4.18 -12.46
C VAL A 920 -36.39 -5.66 -12.14
N TRP A 921 -37.61 -6.17 -12.18
CA TRP A 921 -37.96 -7.55 -11.89
C TRP A 921 -38.29 -8.28 -13.20
N ASP A 922 -37.60 -9.38 -13.46
CA ASP A 922 -37.87 -10.29 -14.56
C ASP A 922 -38.32 -11.67 -14.05
N ILE A 923 -38.98 -12.42 -14.93
CA ILE A 923 -39.40 -13.81 -14.67
C ILE A 923 -38.64 -14.81 -15.55
N GLY A 924 -37.36 -14.53 -15.82
CA GLY A 924 -36.50 -15.36 -16.65
C GLY A 924 -36.00 -16.64 -15.97
N PRO A 925 -35.01 -17.33 -16.55
CA PRO A 925 -34.47 -18.59 -16.01
C PRO A 925 -33.78 -18.43 -14.65
N GLY A 926 -33.55 -17.21 -14.19
CA GLY A 926 -32.72 -16.91 -13.02
C GLY A 926 -31.24 -17.20 -13.26
N ILE A 927 -30.40 -16.76 -12.34
CA ILE A 927 -28.94 -16.84 -12.40
C ILE A 927 -28.45 -17.61 -11.17
N ALA A 928 -27.66 -18.66 -11.39
CA ALA A 928 -27.10 -19.47 -10.31
C ALA A 928 -26.20 -18.60 -9.41
N PRO A 929 -26.20 -18.79 -8.07
CA PRO A 929 -25.44 -17.95 -7.14
C PRO A 929 -23.95 -17.78 -7.50
N GLU A 930 -23.34 -18.81 -8.08
CA GLU A 930 -21.93 -18.83 -8.50
C GLU A 930 -21.67 -17.96 -9.74
N GLU A 931 -22.70 -17.71 -10.56
CA GLU A 931 -22.62 -16.97 -11.82
C GLU A 931 -23.07 -15.50 -11.67
N GLN A 932 -23.62 -15.12 -10.50
CA GLN A 932 -24.18 -13.79 -10.23
C GLN A 932 -23.13 -12.67 -10.22
N GLU A 933 -21.88 -12.95 -9.83
CA GLU A 933 -20.78 -11.98 -9.95
C GLU A 933 -20.20 -11.97 -11.38
N ALA A 934 -20.11 -13.14 -12.01
CA ALA A 934 -19.53 -13.29 -13.35
C ALA A 934 -20.36 -12.59 -14.44
N VAL A 935 -21.67 -12.48 -14.26
CA VAL A 935 -22.59 -11.85 -15.25
C VAL A 935 -22.29 -10.36 -15.50
N PHE A 936 -21.55 -9.69 -14.61
CA PHE A 936 -21.07 -8.33 -14.80
C PHE A 936 -19.73 -8.23 -15.56
N GLY A 937 -19.07 -9.36 -15.81
CA GLY A 937 -17.81 -9.43 -16.55
C GLY A 937 -17.97 -9.15 -18.04
N GLU A 938 -16.91 -8.65 -18.67
CA GLU A 938 -16.88 -8.38 -20.10
C GLU A 938 -16.96 -9.67 -20.92
N PHE A 939 -17.80 -9.66 -21.96
CA PHE A 939 -18.01 -10.79 -22.86
C PHE A 939 -18.55 -12.07 -22.19
N VAL A 940 -18.98 -12.00 -20.93
CA VAL A 940 -19.53 -13.14 -20.20
C VAL A 940 -20.98 -13.40 -20.62
N ARG A 941 -21.29 -14.66 -20.96
CA ARG A 941 -22.65 -15.14 -21.26
C ARG A 941 -22.90 -16.45 -20.51
N LEU A 942 -24.12 -16.62 -20.00
CA LEU A 942 -24.52 -17.81 -19.24
C LEU A 942 -25.44 -18.70 -20.08
N GLY A 943 -25.08 -19.99 -20.19
CA GLY A 943 -25.91 -21.08 -20.74
C GLY A 943 -25.74 -21.40 -22.25
N PRO A 944 -25.78 -22.70 -22.65
CA PRO A 944 -25.66 -23.15 -24.04
C PRO A 944 -26.99 -23.24 -24.84
N LYS A 945 -28.13 -22.80 -24.29
CA LYS A 945 -29.49 -23.04 -24.87
C LYS A 945 -30.18 -21.83 -25.54
N VAL A 946 -29.47 -20.72 -25.78
CA VAL A 946 -30.07 -19.49 -26.37
C VAL A 946 -29.61 -19.24 -27.82
N GLU A 947 -28.92 -20.20 -28.45
CA GLU A 947 -28.43 -20.04 -29.83
C GLU A 947 -29.56 -19.96 -30.88
N GLU A 948 -30.73 -20.56 -30.61
CA GLU A 948 -31.82 -20.64 -31.60
C GLU A 948 -32.81 -19.46 -31.57
N GLN A 949 -32.75 -18.56 -30.59
CA GLN A 949 -33.68 -17.42 -30.46
C GLN A 949 -33.01 -16.03 -30.68
N GLY A 950 -32.30 -15.88 -31.78
CA GLY A 950 -32.32 -14.65 -32.60
C GLY A 950 -31.92 -13.30 -31.97
N GLY A 951 -30.99 -13.24 -31.00
CA GLY A 951 -30.52 -11.96 -30.46
C GLY A 951 -29.05 -11.95 -30.04
N ARG A 952 -28.15 -11.52 -30.93
CA ARG A 952 -26.70 -11.34 -30.66
C ARG A 952 -26.47 -10.22 -29.63
N GLY A 953 -26.32 -10.55 -28.34
CA GLY A 953 -25.85 -9.59 -27.32
C GLY A 953 -24.42 -9.90 -26.89
N LEU A 954 -23.46 -8.98 -27.09
CA LEU A 954 -22.02 -9.22 -26.83
C LEU A 954 -21.62 -9.59 -25.38
N GLY A 955 -22.51 -9.52 -24.40
CA GLY A 955 -22.14 -9.70 -22.98
C GLY A 955 -21.52 -8.45 -22.35
N LEU A 956 -21.67 -7.28 -22.97
CA LEU A 956 -21.10 -6.01 -22.47
C LEU A 956 -22.11 -5.16 -21.68
N GLY A 957 -23.41 -5.46 -21.77
CA GLY A 957 -24.46 -4.59 -21.23
C GLY A 957 -24.37 -4.39 -19.72
N LEU A 958 -24.11 -5.45 -18.96
CA LEU A 958 -23.99 -5.37 -17.49
C LEU A 958 -22.62 -4.84 -17.03
N ALA A 959 -21.55 -5.10 -17.79
CA ALA A 959 -20.23 -4.50 -17.56
C ALA A 959 -20.28 -2.96 -17.68
N ILE A 960 -21.00 -2.46 -18.70
CA ILE A 960 -21.24 -1.01 -18.88
C ILE A 960 -22.04 -0.44 -17.70
N VAL A 961 -23.05 -1.18 -17.22
CA VAL A 961 -23.84 -0.75 -16.05
C VAL A 961 -22.97 -0.62 -14.81
N GLU A 962 -22.12 -1.61 -14.51
CA GLU A 962 -21.21 -1.57 -13.37
C GLU A 962 -20.29 -0.35 -13.46
N ARG A 963 -19.74 -0.08 -14.64
CA ARG A 963 -18.81 1.03 -14.84
C ARG A 963 -19.48 2.40 -14.73
N ILE A 964 -20.66 2.57 -15.33
CA ILE A 964 -21.46 3.80 -15.19
C ILE A 964 -21.82 4.04 -13.72
N CYS A 965 -22.27 3.02 -13.02
CA CYS A 965 -22.65 3.13 -11.61
C CYS A 965 -21.47 3.46 -10.71
N ARG A 966 -20.26 2.96 -11.03
CA ARG A 966 -19.02 3.34 -10.34
C ARG A 966 -18.65 4.81 -10.53
N ILE A 967 -18.87 5.37 -11.72
CA ILE A 967 -18.63 6.79 -12.00
C ILE A 967 -19.68 7.69 -11.33
N LEU A 968 -20.92 7.22 -11.26
CA LEU A 968 -22.01 7.94 -10.59
C LEU A 968 -22.01 7.80 -9.06
N ASP A 969 -21.15 6.92 -8.50
CA ASP A 969 -21.20 6.50 -7.09
C ASP A 969 -22.58 5.98 -6.67
N HIS A 970 -23.14 5.09 -7.50
CA HIS A 970 -24.47 4.50 -7.31
C HIS A 970 -24.33 2.99 -7.05
N PRO A 971 -24.69 2.49 -5.85
CA PRO A 971 -24.63 1.06 -5.57
C PRO A 971 -25.55 0.25 -6.49
N ILE A 972 -25.02 -0.82 -7.09
CA ILE A 972 -25.81 -1.81 -7.83
C ILE A 972 -26.13 -3.02 -6.95
N GLY A 973 -27.20 -3.74 -7.28
CA GLY A 973 -27.56 -4.99 -6.62
C GLY A 973 -28.24 -5.97 -7.56
N LEU A 974 -28.01 -7.26 -7.32
CA LEU A 974 -28.64 -8.37 -8.03
C LEU A 974 -29.22 -9.35 -7.00
N ARG A 975 -30.47 -9.76 -7.19
CA ARG A 975 -31.07 -10.89 -6.48
C ARG A 975 -31.70 -11.82 -7.52
N SER A 976 -31.24 -13.06 -7.61
CA SER A 976 -31.78 -14.00 -8.59
C SER A 976 -31.98 -15.38 -7.98
N THR A 977 -32.98 -16.09 -8.47
CA THR A 977 -33.26 -17.48 -8.08
C THR A 977 -33.54 -18.28 -9.34
N VAL A 978 -32.77 -19.36 -9.52
CA VAL A 978 -32.89 -20.26 -10.69
C VAL A 978 -34.33 -20.76 -10.81
N GLY A 979 -34.90 -20.64 -12.01
CA GLY A 979 -36.27 -20.99 -12.35
C GLY A 979 -37.34 -19.97 -11.94
N ARG A 980 -37.02 -18.93 -11.17
CA ARG A 980 -37.98 -17.91 -10.69
C ARG A 980 -37.80 -16.52 -11.31
N GLY A 981 -36.58 -16.15 -11.72
CA GLY A 981 -36.26 -14.86 -12.33
C GLY A 981 -35.21 -14.07 -11.57
N SER A 982 -34.93 -12.85 -12.03
CA SER A 982 -33.91 -11.97 -11.43
C SER A 982 -34.46 -10.57 -11.12
N VAL A 983 -33.81 -9.92 -10.17
CA VAL A 983 -34.06 -8.53 -9.77
C VAL A 983 -32.74 -7.77 -9.84
N PHE A 984 -32.65 -6.84 -10.78
CA PHE A 984 -31.54 -5.90 -10.89
C PHE A 984 -31.93 -4.58 -10.26
N SER A 985 -31.02 -3.97 -9.51
CA SER A 985 -31.28 -2.73 -8.78
C SER A 985 -30.13 -1.74 -8.85
N VAL A 986 -30.45 -0.45 -8.86
CA VAL A 986 -29.49 0.66 -8.74
C VAL A 986 -30.00 1.66 -7.70
N ALA A 987 -29.13 2.09 -6.79
CA ALA A 987 -29.43 3.04 -5.73
C ALA A 987 -28.82 4.41 -6.03
N ALA A 988 -29.63 5.47 -5.98
CA ALA A 988 -29.18 6.85 -6.17
C ALA A 988 -29.63 7.76 -5.02
N PRO A 989 -28.84 8.79 -4.63
CA PRO A 989 -29.20 9.70 -3.55
C PRO A 989 -30.49 10.47 -3.84
N LEU A 990 -31.38 10.58 -2.84
CA LEU A 990 -32.61 11.36 -2.95
C LEU A 990 -32.31 12.86 -3.05
N THR A 991 -33.13 13.57 -3.82
CA THR A 991 -33.13 15.03 -3.92
C THR A 991 -34.57 15.53 -3.99
N GLU A 992 -34.77 16.82 -3.75
CA GLU A 992 -36.07 17.46 -3.97
C GLU A 992 -36.43 17.45 -5.47
N ALA A 993 -37.71 17.19 -5.75
CA ALA A 993 -38.19 17.04 -7.12
C ALA A 993 -38.25 18.39 -7.84
N PRO A 994 -37.73 18.49 -9.09
CA PRO A 994 -37.93 19.69 -9.90
C PRO A 994 -39.42 19.87 -10.24
N ALA A 995 -39.91 21.11 -10.22
CA ALA A 995 -41.31 21.42 -10.52
C ALA A 995 -41.71 20.92 -11.93
N PRO A 996 -42.88 20.27 -12.09
CA PRO A 996 -43.28 19.70 -13.37
C PRO A 996 -43.52 20.81 -14.42
N ARG A 997 -42.77 20.78 -15.53
CA ARG A 997 -43.11 21.55 -16.73
C ARG A 997 -44.31 20.88 -17.42
N ARG A 998 -45.40 21.64 -17.61
CA ARG A 998 -46.58 21.21 -18.39
C ARG A 998 -46.16 20.80 -19.82
N PRO A 999 -46.55 19.61 -20.32
CA PRO A 999 -46.37 19.29 -21.74
C PRO A 999 -47.25 20.19 -22.59
N ALA A 1000 -46.70 20.73 -23.67
CA ALA A 1000 -47.48 21.38 -24.73
C ALA A 1000 -48.32 20.32 -25.47
N ALA A 1001 -49.55 20.67 -25.82
CA ALA A 1001 -50.58 19.77 -26.33
C ALA A 1001 -50.17 18.99 -27.60
N GLU A 1002 -50.50 17.70 -27.64
CA GLU A 1002 -50.39 16.86 -28.83
C GLU A 1002 -51.40 17.30 -29.91
N VAL A 1003 -50.88 17.58 -31.11
CA VAL A 1003 -51.69 17.88 -32.30
C VAL A 1003 -51.85 16.60 -33.13
N ARG A 1004 -53.11 16.24 -33.43
CA ARG A 1004 -53.46 15.10 -34.30
C ARG A 1004 -53.00 15.34 -35.76
N PRO A 1005 -52.66 14.30 -36.53
CA PRO A 1005 -52.21 14.47 -37.90
C PRO A 1005 -53.40 14.68 -38.86
N SER A 1006 -53.26 15.64 -39.78
CA SER A 1006 -54.16 15.85 -40.92
C SER A 1006 -53.41 15.50 -42.21
N GLU A 1007 -54.02 14.68 -43.06
CA GLU A 1007 -53.51 14.28 -44.38
C GLU A 1007 -53.92 15.29 -45.46
N ALA A 1008 -52.95 15.90 -46.18
CA ALA A 1008 -53.00 16.35 -47.59
C ALA A 1008 -51.69 17.11 -47.99
N PRO A 1009 -51.47 17.42 -49.28
CA PRO A 1009 -50.54 16.80 -50.23
C PRO A 1009 -49.05 17.19 -50.08
N ARG A 1010 -48.18 16.33 -50.62
CA ARG A 1010 -46.71 16.33 -50.46
C ARG A 1010 -46.01 17.47 -51.21
N HIS A 1011 -45.50 18.48 -50.49
CA HIS A 1011 -44.48 19.39 -51.01
C HIS A 1011 -43.13 18.65 -51.12
N ARG A 1012 -42.54 18.57 -52.32
CA ARG A 1012 -41.17 18.04 -52.50
C ARG A 1012 -40.17 19.08 -51.99
N LEU A 1013 -39.34 18.69 -51.02
CA LEU A 1013 -38.28 19.54 -50.44
C LEU A 1013 -37.02 19.44 -51.29
N SER A 1014 -36.37 20.57 -51.56
CA SER A 1014 -35.03 20.63 -52.14
C SER A 1014 -33.97 20.62 -51.04
N VAL A 1015 -33.05 19.64 -51.08
CA VAL A 1015 -32.02 19.41 -50.06
C VAL A 1015 -30.63 19.57 -50.68
N LEU A 1016 -29.79 20.44 -50.11
CA LEU A 1016 -28.37 20.53 -50.44
C LEU A 1016 -27.57 19.75 -49.39
N ALA A 1017 -26.90 18.68 -49.78
CA ALA A 1017 -26.07 17.86 -48.89
C ALA A 1017 -24.57 18.09 -49.18
N VAL A 1018 -23.77 18.39 -48.16
CA VAL A 1018 -22.33 18.62 -48.27
C VAL A 1018 -21.60 17.61 -47.38
N ASP A 1019 -20.86 16.70 -48.01
CA ASP A 1019 -20.08 15.64 -47.34
C ASP A 1019 -18.90 15.26 -48.24
N ASP A 1020 -17.69 15.12 -47.71
CA ASP A 1020 -16.48 14.87 -48.48
C ASP A 1020 -16.37 13.41 -48.95
N GLU A 1021 -17.07 12.47 -48.31
CA GLU A 1021 -17.08 11.06 -48.68
C GLU A 1021 -18.12 10.73 -49.76
N ALA A 1022 -17.66 10.21 -50.90
CA ALA A 1022 -18.53 9.83 -52.02
C ALA A 1022 -19.62 8.81 -51.64
N ALA A 1023 -19.27 7.80 -50.84
CA ALA A 1023 -20.21 6.76 -50.42
C ALA A 1023 -21.36 7.31 -49.56
N ILE A 1024 -21.09 8.29 -48.69
CA ILE A 1024 -22.12 8.93 -47.86
C ILE A 1024 -23.02 9.83 -48.73
N ARG A 1025 -22.44 10.59 -49.67
CA ARG A 1025 -23.21 11.39 -50.63
C ARG A 1025 -24.18 10.55 -51.45
N GLU A 1026 -23.72 9.41 -51.98
CA GLU A 1026 -24.56 8.47 -52.73
C GLU A 1026 -25.69 7.91 -51.87
N ALA A 1027 -25.38 7.50 -50.63
CA ALA A 1027 -26.35 6.91 -49.73
C ALA A 1027 -27.42 7.91 -49.25
N ILE A 1028 -27.02 9.13 -48.89
CA ILE A 1028 -27.96 10.22 -48.52
C ILE A 1028 -28.86 10.57 -49.72
N THR A 1029 -28.28 10.64 -50.93
CA THR A 1029 -29.03 10.93 -52.15
C THR A 1029 -30.08 9.84 -52.41
N ALA A 1030 -29.69 8.56 -52.35
CA ALA A 1030 -30.59 7.43 -52.55
C ALA A 1030 -31.74 7.40 -51.54
N LEU A 1031 -31.45 7.67 -50.25
CA LEU A 1031 -32.44 7.72 -49.18
C LEU A 1031 -33.45 8.85 -49.37
N LEU A 1032 -32.96 10.08 -49.56
CA LEU A 1032 -33.80 11.27 -49.64
C LEU A 1032 -34.62 11.32 -50.94
N GLN A 1033 -34.09 10.83 -52.06
CA GLN A 1033 -34.88 10.62 -53.29
C GLN A 1033 -36.00 9.61 -53.08
N GLY A 1034 -35.76 8.55 -52.30
CA GLY A 1034 -36.79 7.60 -51.87
C GLY A 1034 -37.91 8.25 -51.07
N TRP A 1035 -37.64 9.39 -50.41
CA TRP A 1035 -38.64 10.19 -49.69
C TRP A 1035 -39.24 11.33 -50.53
N ALA A 1036 -39.01 11.30 -51.84
CA ALA A 1036 -39.47 12.30 -52.81
C ALA A 1036 -38.91 13.72 -52.56
N CYS A 1037 -37.66 13.84 -52.08
CA CYS A 1037 -36.92 15.10 -52.03
C CYS A 1037 -36.03 15.28 -53.28
N ASP A 1038 -35.84 16.53 -53.72
CA ASP A 1038 -34.90 16.89 -54.78
C ASP A 1038 -33.53 17.17 -54.16
N VAL A 1039 -32.55 16.28 -54.35
CA VAL A 1039 -31.28 16.31 -53.61
C VAL A 1039 -30.14 16.71 -54.53
N VAL A 1040 -29.33 17.67 -54.10
CA VAL A 1040 -28.03 18.00 -54.72
C VAL A 1040 -26.96 17.71 -53.67
N ALA A 1041 -26.09 16.73 -53.93
CA ALA A 1041 -24.99 16.37 -53.04
C ALA A 1041 -23.65 16.82 -53.64
N VAL A 1042 -22.83 17.51 -52.85
CA VAL A 1042 -21.54 18.08 -53.27
C VAL A 1042 -20.44 17.79 -52.24
N GLU A 1043 -19.19 17.79 -52.68
CA GLU A 1043 -18.03 17.37 -51.87
C GLU A 1043 -17.43 18.48 -51.01
N SER A 1044 -17.68 19.75 -51.33
CA SER A 1044 -17.04 20.88 -50.67
C SER A 1044 -17.97 22.09 -50.56
N VAL A 1045 -17.61 23.01 -49.67
CA VAL A 1045 -18.33 24.29 -49.46
C VAL A 1045 -18.28 25.14 -50.73
N GLU A 1046 -17.18 25.08 -51.47
CA GLU A 1046 -16.93 25.83 -52.70
C GLU A 1046 -17.84 25.33 -53.82
N ALA A 1047 -17.92 24.01 -54.01
CA ALA A 1047 -18.88 23.40 -54.93
C ALA A 1047 -20.34 23.72 -54.54
N ALA A 1048 -20.65 23.73 -53.24
CA ALA A 1048 -21.96 24.15 -52.74
C ALA A 1048 -22.28 25.61 -53.08
N LYS A 1049 -21.31 26.53 -52.96
CA LYS A 1049 -21.47 27.95 -53.36
C LYS A 1049 -21.69 28.08 -54.87
N GLU A 1050 -21.01 27.29 -55.69
CA GLU A 1050 -21.20 27.28 -57.14
C GLU A 1050 -22.60 26.81 -57.53
N VAL A 1051 -23.09 25.72 -56.92
CA VAL A 1051 -24.47 25.25 -57.12
C VAL A 1051 -25.49 26.31 -56.74
N LEU A 1052 -25.27 27.04 -55.63
CA LEU A 1052 -26.14 28.15 -55.22
C LEU A 1052 -26.11 29.34 -56.19
N ARG A 1053 -24.99 29.56 -56.90
CA ARG A 1053 -24.88 30.62 -57.93
C ARG A 1053 -25.50 30.22 -59.26
N ALA A 1054 -25.34 28.95 -59.65
CA ALA A 1054 -25.80 28.44 -60.94
C ALA A 1054 -27.30 28.08 -60.96
N SER A 1055 -27.87 27.74 -59.80
CA SER A 1055 -29.27 27.29 -59.71
C SER A 1055 -30.22 28.47 -59.45
N ASN A 1056 -31.25 28.62 -60.28
CA ASN A 1056 -32.29 29.65 -60.09
C ASN A 1056 -33.29 29.31 -58.96
N ARG A 1057 -33.12 28.17 -58.28
CA ARG A 1057 -33.95 27.67 -57.19
C ARG A 1057 -33.06 27.42 -55.98
N SER A 1058 -33.32 28.13 -54.88
CA SER A 1058 -32.58 27.96 -53.63
C SER A 1058 -33.05 26.70 -52.88
N PRO A 1059 -32.14 25.97 -52.20
CA PRO A 1059 -32.52 24.78 -51.43
C PRO A 1059 -33.41 25.16 -50.23
N ASP A 1060 -34.29 24.25 -49.83
CA ASP A 1060 -35.17 24.41 -48.68
C ASP A 1060 -34.44 24.08 -47.37
N VAL A 1061 -33.43 23.21 -47.43
CA VAL A 1061 -32.62 22.80 -46.27
C VAL A 1061 -31.20 22.41 -46.70
N ILE A 1062 -30.21 22.67 -45.83
CA ILE A 1062 -28.83 22.23 -46.02
C ILE A 1062 -28.48 21.16 -44.98
N LEU A 1063 -27.90 20.05 -45.43
CA LEU A 1063 -27.27 19.03 -44.58
C LEU A 1063 -25.76 19.12 -44.76
N VAL A 1064 -25.01 19.34 -43.69
CA VAL A 1064 -23.55 19.56 -43.77
C VAL A 1064 -22.85 18.65 -42.79
N ASP A 1065 -21.81 17.95 -43.24
CA ASP A 1065 -20.93 17.22 -42.34
C ASP A 1065 -20.03 18.18 -41.53
N TYR A 1066 -19.72 17.81 -40.29
CA TYR A 1066 -18.86 18.63 -39.43
C TYR A 1066 -17.40 18.63 -39.88
N HIS A 1067 -16.90 17.48 -40.34
CA HIS A 1067 -15.52 17.29 -40.80
C HIS A 1067 -15.46 17.27 -42.32
N LEU A 1068 -15.54 18.45 -42.96
CA LEU A 1068 -15.29 18.57 -44.39
C LEU A 1068 -13.78 18.68 -44.61
N GLY A 1069 -13.18 17.77 -45.39
CA GLY A 1069 -11.76 17.85 -45.76
C GLY A 1069 -11.31 19.27 -46.18
N GLY A 1070 -10.20 19.73 -45.61
CA GLY A 1070 -9.74 21.12 -45.69
C GLY A 1070 -9.99 21.91 -44.40
N SER A 1071 -9.38 23.08 -44.23
CA SER A 1071 -9.37 23.87 -42.98
C SER A 1071 -10.70 24.53 -42.58
N SER A 1072 -11.84 24.05 -43.11
CA SER A 1072 -13.17 24.61 -42.88
C SER A 1072 -14.04 23.69 -42.02
N ASN A 1073 -14.48 24.17 -40.85
CA ASN A 1073 -15.43 23.43 -40.03
C ASN A 1073 -16.87 23.51 -40.60
N GLY A 1074 -17.69 22.48 -40.39
CA GLY A 1074 -19.06 22.42 -40.94
C GLY A 1074 -19.99 23.56 -40.50
N LEU A 1075 -19.75 24.16 -39.32
CA LEU A 1075 -20.50 25.35 -38.86
C LEU A 1075 -20.12 26.62 -39.64
N ALA A 1076 -18.84 26.82 -39.96
CA ALA A 1076 -18.38 27.90 -40.83
C ALA A 1076 -18.89 27.69 -42.25
N ALA A 1077 -18.94 26.44 -42.73
CA ALA A 1077 -19.55 26.10 -44.01
C ALA A 1077 -21.02 26.53 -44.08
N ILE A 1078 -21.84 26.17 -43.09
CA ILE A 1078 -23.25 26.62 -43.01
C ILE A 1078 -23.34 28.14 -42.99
N THR A 1079 -22.48 28.80 -42.21
CA THR A 1079 -22.45 30.27 -42.12
C THR A 1079 -22.12 30.91 -43.47
N ALA A 1080 -21.12 30.39 -44.19
CA ALA A 1080 -20.73 30.87 -45.51
C ALA A 1080 -21.83 30.63 -46.57
N LEU A 1081 -22.53 29.49 -46.52
CA LEU A 1081 -23.64 29.18 -47.43
C LEU A 1081 -24.85 30.09 -47.19
N ARG A 1082 -25.17 30.39 -45.91
CA ARG A 1082 -26.23 31.36 -45.55
C ARG A 1082 -25.89 32.77 -46.03
N GLN A 1083 -24.63 33.20 -45.90
CA GLN A 1083 -24.17 34.49 -46.43
C GLN A 1083 -24.33 34.57 -47.95
N GLN A 1084 -23.90 33.53 -48.67
CA GLN A 1084 -24.01 33.46 -50.13
C GLN A 1084 -25.46 33.44 -50.61
N ALA A 1085 -26.37 32.79 -49.88
CA ALA A 1085 -27.80 32.71 -50.21
C ALA A 1085 -28.59 33.97 -49.83
N GLY A 1086 -28.02 34.89 -49.04
CA GLY A 1086 -28.68 36.12 -48.61
C GLY A 1086 -29.90 35.92 -47.68
N ARG A 1087 -30.12 34.69 -47.17
CA ARG A 1087 -31.23 34.33 -46.27
C ARG A 1087 -30.84 33.25 -45.27
N LEU A 1088 -31.56 33.18 -44.15
CA LEU A 1088 -31.33 32.15 -43.14
C LEU A 1088 -31.94 30.81 -43.59
N LEU A 1089 -31.10 29.95 -44.17
CA LEU A 1089 -31.50 28.59 -44.58
C LEU A 1089 -31.57 27.65 -43.36
N PRO A 1090 -32.64 26.84 -43.21
CA PRO A 1090 -32.64 25.73 -42.27
C PRO A 1090 -31.45 24.81 -42.54
N ALA A 1091 -30.69 24.46 -41.49
CA ALA A 1091 -29.48 23.66 -41.64
C ALA A 1091 -29.41 22.60 -40.54
N ALA A 1092 -28.97 21.40 -40.92
CA ALA A 1092 -28.61 20.37 -39.97
C ALA A 1092 -27.13 19.99 -40.14
N LEU A 1093 -26.41 19.96 -39.02
CA LEU A 1093 -25.03 19.53 -38.92
C LEU A 1093 -25.00 18.03 -38.59
N ILE A 1094 -24.39 17.25 -39.45
CA ILE A 1094 -24.15 15.82 -39.25
C ILE A 1094 -22.76 15.68 -38.61
N THR A 1095 -22.62 14.98 -37.48
CA THR A 1095 -21.30 14.88 -36.80
C THR A 1095 -21.13 13.59 -35.99
N ALA A 1096 -19.91 13.02 -35.99
CA ALA A 1096 -19.51 11.96 -35.07
C ALA A 1096 -19.06 12.50 -33.70
N ASP A 1097 -18.83 13.81 -33.59
CA ASP A 1097 -18.40 14.47 -32.37
C ASP A 1097 -19.58 14.66 -31.40
N ARG A 1098 -19.38 14.25 -30.13
CA ARG A 1098 -20.38 14.30 -29.06
C ARG A 1098 -20.04 15.35 -27.99
N GLU A 1099 -19.08 16.25 -28.25
CA GLU A 1099 -18.70 17.29 -27.29
C GLU A 1099 -19.85 18.25 -26.92
N PRO A 1100 -20.07 18.53 -25.62
CA PRO A 1100 -21.13 19.44 -25.16
C PRO A 1100 -21.03 20.86 -25.73
N ARG A 1101 -19.81 21.32 -26.04
CA ARG A 1101 -19.53 22.65 -26.59
C ARG A 1101 -20.13 22.81 -27.99
N LEU A 1102 -19.92 21.83 -28.87
CA LEU A 1102 -20.45 21.83 -30.23
C LEU A 1102 -21.99 21.92 -30.25
N ARG A 1103 -22.66 21.24 -29.31
CA ARG A 1103 -24.13 21.32 -29.17
C ARG A 1103 -24.61 22.71 -28.73
N GLN A 1104 -23.86 23.42 -27.89
CA GLN A 1104 -24.19 24.79 -27.50
C GLN A 1104 -23.95 25.77 -28.65
N GLU A 1105 -22.87 25.60 -29.41
CA GLU A 1105 -22.57 26.43 -30.58
C GLU A 1105 -23.60 26.22 -31.69
N ALA A 1106 -23.94 24.98 -32.05
CA ALA A 1106 -24.98 24.70 -33.03
C ALA A 1106 -26.32 25.34 -32.68
N LYS A 1107 -26.71 25.31 -31.39
CA LYS A 1107 -27.92 26.02 -30.90
C LYS A 1107 -27.83 27.54 -31.07
N ARG A 1108 -26.67 28.14 -30.77
CA ARG A 1108 -26.46 29.60 -30.98
C ARG A 1108 -26.59 29.98 -32.45
N HIS A 1109 -26.15 29.10 -33.35
CA HIS A 1109 -26.24 29.30 -34.80
C HIS A 1109 -27.58 28.84 -35.42
N GLN A 1110 -28.57 28.40 -34.63
CA GLN A 1110 -29.84 27.86 -35.12
C GLN A 1110 -29.64 26.72 -36.15
N VAL A 1111 -28.80 25.76 -35.79
CA VAL A 1111 -28.49 24.57 -36.58
C VAL A 1111 -28.90 23.33 -35.79
N GLU A 1112 -29.65 22.43 -36.44
CA GLU A 1112 -30.05 21.16 -35.84
C GLU A 1112 -28.85 20.20 -35.84
N LEU A 1113 -28.62 19.45 -34.76
CA LEU A 1113 -27.48 18.54 -34.66
C LEU A 1113 -27.94 17.09 -34.83
N LEU A 1114 -27.46 16.42 -35.88
CA LEU A 1114 -27.75 15.02 -36.16
C LEU A 1114 -26.48 14.15 -35.93
N PRO A 1115 -26.48 13.26 -34.91
CA PRO A 1115 -25.31 12.44 -34.65
C PRO A 1115 -25.09 11.39 -35.75
N LYS A 1116 -23.82 11.15 -36.13
CA LYS A 1116 -23.40 10.01 -36.94
C LYS A 1116 -23.38 8.74 -36.07
N PRO A 1117 -23.84 7.59 -36.60
CA PRO A 1117 -24.53 7.47 -37.89
C PRO A 1117 -25.95 8.07 -37.80
N VAL A 1118 -26.39 8.76 -38.87
CA VAL A 1118 -27.68 9.46 -38.89
C VAL A 1118 -28.83 8.46 -38.84
N LYS A 1119 -29.74 8.64 -37.88
CA LYS A 1119 -30.95 7.80 -37.78
C LYS A 1119 -31.98 8.29 -38.80
N PRO A 1120 -32.42 7.46 -39.76
CA PRO A 1120 -33.36 7.89 -40.80
C PRO A 1120 -34.66 8.46 -40.24
N ALA A 1121 -35.18 7.90 -39.15
CA ALA A 1121 -36.37 8.43 -38.49
C ALA A 1121 -36.19 9.85 -37.93
N ALA A 1122 -35.01 10.18 -37.39
CA ALA A 1122 -34.72 11.52 -36.88
C ALA A 1122 -34.54 12.53 -38.01
N LEU A 1123 -33.85 12.13 -39.09
CA LEU A 1123 -33.72 12.95 -40.29
C LEU A 1123 -35.09 13.18 -40.96
N ARG A 1124 -35.92 12.15 -41.09
CA ARG A 1124 -37.28 12.26 -41.62
C ARG A 1124 -38.14 13.17 -40.74
N ALA A 1125 -38.12 13.01 -39.41
CA ALA A 1125 -38.86 13.88 -38.51
C ALA A 1125 -38.46 15.35 -38.61
N TYR A 1126 -37.16 15.64 -38.76
CA TYR A 1126 -36.67 17.00 -39.00
C TYR A 1126 -37.17 17.56 -40.34
N LEU A 1127 -37.08 16.78 -41.41
CA LEU A 1127 -37.57 17.20 -42.74
C LEU A 1127 -39.09 17.36 -42.77
N ASP A 1128 -39.85 16.51 -42.07
CA ASP A 1128 -41.30 16.61 -41.97
C ASP A 1128 -41.71 17.83 -41.14
N HIS A 1129 -40.98 18.16 -40.07
CA HIS A 1129 -41.17 19.40 -39.31
C HIS A 1129 -40.94 20.63 -40.18
N LEU A 1130 -39.86 20.65 -40.98
CA LEU A 1130 -39.58 21.74 -41.92
C LEU A 1130 -40.64 21.82 -43.02
N ARG A 1131 -41.10 20.68 -43.56
CA ARG A 1131 -42.18 20.65 -44.56
C ARG A 1131 -43.44 21.30 -44.00
N LYS A 1132 -43.80 20.98 -42.75
CA LYS A 1132 -44.95 21.58 -42.08
C LYS A 1132 -44.77 23.07 -41.85
N GLN A 1133 -43.61 23.52 -41.39
CA GLN A 1133 -43.31 24.95 -41.21
C GLN A 1133 -43.40 25.74 -42.53
N LEU A 1134 -42.86 25.19 -43.62
CA LEU A 1134 -42.92 25.82 -44.94
C LEU A 1134 -44.36 25.86 -45.49
N GLN A 1135 -45.17 24.81 -45.22
CA GLN A 1135 -46.60 24.81 -45.55
C GLN A 1135 -47.39 25.84 -44.74
N ASP A 1136 -47.14 25.94 -43.43
CA ASP A 1136 -47.78 26.93 -42.55
C ASP A 1136 -47.41 28.36 -42.97
N MET A 1137 -46.15 28.59 -43.38
CA MET A 1137 -45.71 29.89 -43.93
C MET A 1137 -46.36 30.21 -45.27
N ALA A 1138 -46.45 29.24 -46.19
CA ALA A 1138 -47.10 29.42 -47.50
C ALA A 1138 -48.62 29.59 -47.42
N ALA A 1139 -49.26 29.12 -46.34
CA ALA A 1139 -50.68 29.33 -46.07
C ALA A 1139 -50.96 30.69 -45.39
N ALA A 1140 -49.95 31.32 -44.78
CA ALA A 1140 -50.04 32.63 -44.12
C ALA A 1140 -49.65 33.81 -45.04
N SER A 1141 -49.05 33.52 -46.19
CA SER A 1141 -48.71 34.45 -47.29
C SER A 1141 -49.69 34.31 -48.44
#